data_AF-A0A0V0WFJ3-F1
#
_entry.id   AF-A0A0V0WFJ3-F1
#
_cell.length_a   1.000
_cell.length_b   1.000
_cell.length_c   1.000
_cell.angle_alpha   90.00
_cell.angle_beta   90.00
_cell.angle_gamma   90.00
#
_symmetry.space_group_name_H-M   'P 1'
#
loop_
_entity.id
_entity.type
_entity.pdbx_description
1 polymer ?
#
loop_
_entity_poly.entity_id
_entity_poly.type
_entity_poly.pdbx_seq_one_letter_code
_entity_poly.pdbx_strand_id
1 'polypeptide(L)'
;MSLFRKTLSFAVLAVGSKAYSLEIKLDGESELSVFALNSEETSENNEEKKKSTEAKIELLALALDECGFTTPKQATSLVFINDGQSVIIADRAGNVYQFEPPSSKPSVLLGHISMILDLILSPDLRYIVSCDRDNRIRVSNFPNTYNIETFCVGHKDFVRSLGWMKVDDHLSFLMSASGDGTIGIWQLPIGKLIYLYNYRESLKRLNSVIPVDAEISKLVVDEQCFVLSFFNVSACLVVQIDFSKWNFQETVLKCDGPVFDHILAEGLLYVVQKCRSNPVVLFSFEANCFKRVESNLQRFNSDAELCSAVDQCKSVALPLIKFGSFFDKREKELTTNLTFEILLNFMLLDGLRDLLESVFLHLTCSSLLRFVRAVIQQMFFWKKLCFEKYLSEMSKIHNRTAIITGADVGGIGCELVRILLQYNWTVVATVYDVDMITVLRELFKEIADEHSLVIEVVDFSSLNSIQSFLEKLKRKYDKVNLLVNNAAVMLTPFTEVKNVELQWMVNFIAPTVVTNSLQTLVCKAAEDDGFGRIISVSSIELFAASLNQNWFYNGGSNYSNNYCRKYAYCSYLSYANSKLALSYYMQMLAKLKMQTANFKCCSLHPGVVHTRLYRHTSWLNQRFLKSAFSKYILLTPAEGAANVLWTACSPNLRSGAYYENGVEVSLPKMNIVDDEEALQLFLVKRN
;
A
#
# COMPACT_ATOMS: atom_id res chain seq x y z
N MET A 1 -27.68 -27.65 4.92
CA MET A 1 -26.94 -28.39 5.97
C MET A 1 -25.79 -29.14 5.31
N SER A 2 -24.64 -28.49 5.12
CA SER A 2 -23.40 -29.16 4.68
C SER A 2 -22.44 -29.18 5.87
N LEU A 3 -22.29 -30.35 6.49
CA LEU A 3 -21.29 -30.58 7.53
C LEU A 3 -19.88 -30.42 6.91
N PHE A 4 -19.21 -29.32 7.25
CA PHE A 4 -17.76 -29.22 7.15
C PHE A 4 -17.16 -30.23 8.13
N ARG A 5 -16.62 -31.34 7.63
CA ARG A 5 -15.76 -32.23 8.43
C ARG A 5 -14.42 -31.51 8.60
N LYS A 6 -14.09 -31.07 9.82
CA LYS A 6 -12.81 -30.43 10.13
C LYS A 6 -11.72 -31.50 10.25
N THR A 7 -10.77 -31.49 9.32
CA THR A 7 -9.52 -32.26 9.41
C THR A 7 -8.52 -31.45 10.24
N LEU A 8 -7.98 -32.02 11.31
CA LEU A 8 -7.07 -31.35 12.25
C LEU A 8 -5.65 -31.91 12.06
N SER A 9 -4.82 -31.15 11.34
CA SER A 9 -3.40 -31.46 11.17
C SER A 9 -2.59 -30.84 12.31
N PHE A 10 -1.90 -31.66 13.07
CA PHE A 10 -0.75 -31.28 13.88
C PHE A 10 0.47 -31.02 12.99
N ALA A 11 1.38 -30.21 13.53
CA ALA A 11 2.64 -29.78 12.96
C ALA A 11 3.17 -30.63 11.80
N VAL A 12 3.46 -29.94 10.69
CA VAL A 12 4.35 -30.47 9.66
C VAL A 12 5.79 -30.38 10.19
N LEU A 13 6.33 -31.50 10.64
CA LEU A 13 7.74 -31.72 10.97
C LEU A 13 8.54 -31.53 9.68
N ALA A 14 9.20 -30.38 9.50
CA ALA A 14 10.14 -30.20 8.41
C ALA A 14 11.54 -30.63 8.85
N VAL A 15 11.97 -31.85 8.51
CA VAL A 15 13.36 -32.30 8.70
C VAL A 15 14.12 -32.05 7.40
N GLY A 16 14.91 -30.97 7.37
CA GLY A 16 15.65 -30.58 6.17
C GLY A 16 14.73 -30.10 5.04
N SER A 17 14.70 -30.83 3.91
CA SER A 17 13.84 -30.56 2.75
C SER A 17 12.58 -31.41 2.69
N LYS A 18 12.31 -32.24 3.72
CA LYS A 18 11.15 -33.12 3.82
C LYS A 18 10.15 -32.60 4.85
N ALA A 19 8.86 -32.87 4.63
CA ALA A 19 7.74 -32.36 5.41
C ALA A 19 6.88 -33.53 5.91
N TYR A 20 6.64 -33.64 7.23
CA TYR A 20 5.87 -34.72 7.85
C TYR A 20 4.67 -34.16 8.61
N SER A 21 3.42 -34.42 8.22
CA SER A 21 2.25 -34.01 9.01
C SER A 21 1.91 -35.03 10.09
N LEU A 22 1.65 -34.57 11.32
CA LEU A 22 0.95 -35.36 12.31
C LEU A 22 -0.56 -35.07 12.14
N GLU A 23 -1.44 -36.05 12.07
CA GLU A 23 -2.89 -35.82 11.93
C GLU A 23 -3.59 -36.38 13.16
N ILE A 24 -4.43 -35.57 13.84
CA ILE A 24 -5.26 -36.04 14.94
C ILE A 24 -6.71 -35.76 14.57
N LYS A 25 -7.46 -36.81 14.30
CA LYS A 25 -8.89 -36.72 14.04
C LYS A 25 -9.64 -36.90 15.35
N LEU A 26 -10.50 -35.95 15.69
CA LEU A 26 -11.38 -36.04 16.86
C LEU A 26 -12.73 -36.56 16.38
N ASP A 27 -13.06 -37.79 16.73
CA ASP A 27 -14.39 -38.34 16.55
C ASP A 27 -15.19 -38.21 17.84
N GLY A 28 -16.50 -37.96 17.71
CA GLY A 28 -17.44 -37.71 18.81
C GLY A 28 -17.66 -38.85 19.80
N GLU A 29 -16.83 -39.89 19.81
CA GLU A 29 -16.68 -40.81 20.92
C GLU A 29 -15.19 -40.99 21.21
N SER A 30 -14.82 -40.66 22.44
CA SER A 30 -13.51 -40.64 23.09
C SER A 30 -12.49 -41.73 22.69
N GLU A 31 -11.86 -41.64 21.51
CA GLU A 31 -10.54 -42.21 21.24
C GLU A 31 -9.70 -41.28 20.35
N LEU A 32 -8.47 -41.00 20.80
CA LEU A 32 -7.49 -40.11 20.16
C LEU A 32 -6.44 -40.99 19.48
N SER A 33 -6.53 -41.23 18.17
CA SER A 33 -5.57 -42.02 17.41
C SER A 33 -4.42 -41.15 16.89
N VAL A 34 -3.21 -41.40 17.40
CA VAL A 34 -1.96 -40.78 16.95
C VAL A 34 -1.25 -41.80 16.05
N PHE A 35 -1.22 -41.56 14.75
CA PHE A 35 -0.52 -42.45 13.82
C PHE A 35 0.98 -42.16 13.80
N ALA A 36 1.76 -43.10 14.32
CA ALA A 36 3.15 -43.31 13.89
C ALA A 36 3.11 -44.44 12.85
N LEU A 37 3.78 -44.26 11.71
CA LEU A 37 3.83 -45.22 10.62
C LEU A 37 4.38 -46.59 11.09
N ASN A 38 3.51 -47.52 11.46
CA ASN A 38 3.46 -48.88 10.92
C ASN A 38 2.30 -49.76 11.45
N SER A 39 1.82 -50.60 10.53
CA SER A 39 1.09 -51.87 10.63
C SER A 39 -0.42 -51.93 10.99
N GLU A 40 -1.17 -52.34 9.96
CA GLU A 40 -2.18 -53.43 9.86
C GLU A 40 -3.49 -53.42 10.68
N GLU A 41 -4.60 -53.45 9.90
CA GLU A 41 -5.94 -54.10 10.08
C GLU A 41 -6.75 -53.84 11.37
N THR A 42 -8.09 -53.87 11.47
CA THR A 42 -9.32 -53.91 10.65
C THR A 42 -10.45 -53.53 11.65
N SER A 43 -11.55 -52.86 11.30
CA SER A 43 -12.87 -53.51 11.14
C SER A 43 -14.00 -52.46 11.08
N GLU A 44 -15.01 -52.82 10.28
CA GLU A 44 -16.27 -52.18 9.85
C GLU A 44 -17.27 -51.77 10.97
N ASN A 45 -18.27 -50.89 10.87
CA ASN A 45 -19.09 -50.38 9.76
C ASN A 45 -19.79 -49.05 10.14
N ASN A 46 -19.23 -47.93 9.72
CA ASN A 46 -19.89 -46.71 9.20
C ASN A 46 -18.86 -45.93 8.36
N GLU A 47 -17.86 -46.68 7.90
CA GLU A 47 -16.49 -46.22 7.70
C GLU A 47 -16.19 -46.00 6.22
N GLU A 48 -16.92 -46.57 5.26
CA GLU A 48 -16.48 -46.59 3.86
C GLU A 48 -16.20 -45.19 3.28
N LYS A 49 -17.04 -44.20 3.59
CA LYS A 49 -16.82 -42.80 3.15
C LYS A 49 -15.75 -42.07 3.96
N LYS A 50 -15.40 -42.58 5.13
CA LYS A 50 -14.45 -42.00 6.09
C LYS A 50 -13.05 -42.63 5.96
N LYS A 51 -12.97 -43.96 5.89
CA LYS A 51 -11.85 -44.78 5.38
C LYS A 51 -11.42 -44.34 3.99
N SER A 52 -12.35 -44.01 3.08
CA SER A 52 -11.98 -43.48 1.76
C SER A 52 -11.23 -42.15 1.83
N THR A 53 -11.57 -41.27 2.78
CA THR A 53 -10.88 -39.99 2.98
C THR A 53 -9.59 -40.17 3.75
N GLU A 54 -9.58 -41.02 4.79
CA GLU A 54 -8.38 -41.36 5.59
C GLU A 54 -7.32 -42.04 4.73
N ALA A 55 -7.70 -43.09 3.98
CA ALA A 55 -6.80 -43.76 3.05
C ALA A 55 -6.27 -42.80 1.97
N LYS A 56 -7.04 -41.78 1.55
CA LYS A 56 -6.57 -40.75 0.60
C LYS A 56 -5.55 -39.80 1.22
N ILE A 57 -5.72 -39.40 2.47
CA ILE A 57 -4.78 -38.51 3.16
C ILE A 57 -3.48 -39.25 3.49
N GLU A 58 -3.59 -40.51 3.91
CA GLU A 58 -2.43 -41.38 4.11
C GLU A 58 -1.68 -41.63 2.79
N LEU A 59 -2.39 -41.87 1.68
CA LEU A 59 -1.79 -41.93 0.34
C LEU A 59 -1.12 -40.62 -0.05
N LEU A 60 -1.66 -39.48 0.37
CA LEU A 60 -1.09 -38.16 0.09
C LEU A 60 0.21 -37.95 0.87
N ALA A 61 0.26 -38.36 2.14
CA ALA A 61 1.45 -38.27 2.98
C ALA A 61 2.56 -39.20 2.45
N LEU A 62 2.21 -40.43 2.07
CA LEU A 62 3.11 -41.37 1.40
C LEU A 62 3.57 -40.82 0.04
N ALA A 63 2.65 -40.26 -0.76
CA ALA A 63 2.97 -39.65 -2.04
C ALA A 63 3.88 -38.42 -1.90
N LEU A 64 3.76 -37.62 -0.83
CA LEU A 64 4.66 -36.50 -0.58
C LEU A 64 6.09 -36.98 -0.27
N ASP A 65 6.24 -38.10 0.45
CA ASP A 65 7.55 -38.70 0.74
C ASP A 65 8.14 -39.43 -0.49
N GLU A 66 7.29 -40.05 -1.32
CA GLU A 66 7.68 -40.75 -2.57
C GLU A 66 7.94 -39.80 -3.75
N CYS A 67 7.19 -38.70 -3.89
CA CYS A 67 7.32 -37.77 -5.01
C CYS A 67 8.57 -36.88 -4.92
N GLY A 68 9.27 -36.86 -3.78
CA GLY A 68 10.52 -36.12 -3.61
C GLY A 68 10.39 -34.61 -3.81
N PHE A 69 9.20 -34.05 -3.54
CA PHE A 69 8.97 -32.62 -3.68
C PHE A 69 9.86 -31.84 -2.71
N THR A 70 10.78 -31.05 -3.25
CA THR A 70 11.68 -30.21 -2.47
C THR A 70 11.43 -28.75 -2.83
N THR A 71 11.09 -27.94 -1.83
CA THR A 71 11.07 -26.49 -1.99
C THR A 71 12.51 -25.97 -2.09
N PRO A 72 12.78 -24.89 -2.85
CA PRO A 72 14.13 -24.33 -2.98
C PRO A 72 14.73 -23.89 -1.64
N LYS A 73 13.88 -23.48 -0.70
CA LYS A 73 14.23 -23.15 0.68
C LYS A 73 13.28 -23.84 1.66
N GLN A 74 13.64 -23.86 2.94
CA GLN A 74 12.84 -24.46 4.00
C GLN A 74 11.40 -23.92 3.98
N ALA A 75 10.42 -24.82 4.05
CA ALA A 75 9.01 -24.47 4.15
C ALA A 75 8.72 -23.71 5.45
N THR A 76 7.85 -22.72 5.38
CA THR A 76 7.44 -21.88 6.53
C THR A 76 5.98 -22.08 6.92
N SER A 77 5.10 -22.36 5.96
CA SER A 77 3.67 -22.64 6.20
C SER A 77 3.12 -23.60 5.16
N LEU A 78 2.09 -24.37 5.53
CA LEU A 78 1.46 -25.39 4.70
C LEU A 78 -0.07 -25.39 4.92
N VAL A 79 -0.83 -25.43 3.83
CA VAL A 79 -2.30 -25.44 3.85
C VAL A 79 -2.84 -26.51 2.90
N PHE A 80 -3.77 -27.34 3.37
CA PHE A 80 -4.47 -28.33 2.54
C PHE A 80 -5.75 -27.74 1.92
N ILE A 81 -6.06 -28.12 0.68
CA ILE A 81 -7.31 -27.75 -0.03
C ILE A 81 -7.97 -28.99 -0.64
N ASN A 82 -9.29 -28.93 -0.86
CA ASN A 82 -10.09 -29.98 -1.50
C ASN A 82 -9.97 -31.32 -0.77
N ASP A 83 -10.17 -31.32 0.56
CA ASP A 83 -10.06 -32.50 1.42
C ASP A 83 -8.69 -33.21 1.32
N GLY A 84 -7.63 -32.43 1.11
CA GLY A 84 -6.26 -32.94 1.01
C GLY A 84 -5.81 -33.28 -0.40
N GLN A 85 -6.63 -33.10 -1.44
CA GLN A 85 -6.20 -33.38 -2.83
C GLN A 85 -5.11 -32.44 -3.35
N SER A 86 -4.98 -31.26 -2.73
CA SER A 86 -3.96 -30.28 -3.09
C SER A 86 -3.37 -29.64 -1.85
N VAL A 87 -2.09 -29.27 -1.95
CA VAL A 87 -1.30 -28.69 -0.86
C VAL A 87 -0.70 -27.38 -1.32
N ILE A 88 -0.83 -26.34 -0.52
CA ILE A 88 -0.13 -25.07 -0.70
C ILE A 88 1.02 -24.98 0.29
N ILE A 89 2.21 -24.63 -0.19
CA ILE A 89 3.43 -24.55 0.63
C ILE A 89 4.08 -23.19 0.40
N ALA A 90 4.35 -22.47 1.48
CA ALA A 90 5.19 -21.26 1.48
C ALA A 90 6.62 -21.60 1.91
N ASP A 91 7.61 -20.90 1.36
CA ASP A 91 9.01 -21.08 1.71
C ASP A 91 9.72 -19.81 2.23
N ARG A 92 10.93 -20.00 2.75
CA ARG A 92 11.78 -18.91 3.23
C ARG A 92 12.29 -17.95 2.15
N ALA A 93 12.24 -18.33 0.88
CA ALA A 93 12.59 -17.43 -0.22
C ALA A 93 11.46 -16.45 -0.54
N GLY A 94 10.27 -16.65 0.04
CA GLY A 94 9.09 -15.82 -0.21
C GLY A 94 8.17 -16.40 -1.29
N ASN A 95 8.39 -17.63 -1.75
CA ASN A 95 7.56 -18.24 -2.78
C ASN A 95 6.44 -19.09 -2.16
N VAL A 96 5.30 -19.14 -2.86
CA VAL A 96 4.17 -20.00 -2.52
C VAL A 96 3.87 -20.91 -3.71
N TYR A 97 3.81 -22.20 -3.45
CA TYR A 97 3.60 -23.27 -4.42
C TYR A 97 2.30 -24.00 -4.14
N GLN A 98 1.58 -24.41 -5.19
CA GLN A 98 0.51 -25.38 -5.10
C GLN A 98 0.98 -26.71 -5.70
N PHE A 99 0.61 -27.80 -5.04
CA PHE A 99 0.99 -29.16 -5.37
C PHE A 99 -0.24 -30.07 -5.37
N GLU A 100 -0.40 -30.86 -6.42
CA GLU A 100 -1.50 -31.81 -6.61
C GLU A 100 -0.91 -33.21 -6.86
N PRO A 101 -0.85 -34.08 -5.84
CA PRO A 101 -0.34 -35.44 -6.01
C PRO A 101 -1.25 -36.24 -6.97
N PRO A 102 -0.70 -37.10 -7.86
CA PRO A 102 0.68 -37.59 -7.93
C PRO A 102 1.59 -36.77 -8.89
N SER A 103 1.17 -35.58 -9.34
CA SER A 103 1.96 -34.77 -10.26
C SER A 103 3.25 -34.30 -9.58
N SER A 104 4.39 -34.43 -10.26
CA SER A 104 5.71 -34.10 -9.69
C SER A 104 6.11 -32.62 -9.81
N LYS A 105 5.29 -31.76 -10.44
CA LYS A 105 5.65 -30.35 -10.68
C LYS A 105 4.77 -29.37 -9.89
N PRO A 106 5.34 -28.54 -9.00
CA PRO A 106 4.60 -27.48 -8.32
C PRO A 106 4.20 -26.36 -9.30
N SER A 107 3.04 -25.77 -9.09
CA SER A 107 2.69 -24.48 -9.71
C SER A 107 3.02 -23.34 -8.75
N VAL A 108 3.65 -22.27 -9.23
CA VAL A 108 3.91 -21.08 -8.40
C VAL A 108 2.65 -20.23 -8.36
N LEU A 109 2.13 -20.00 -7.16
CA LEU A 109 0.97 -19.14 -6.94
C LEU A 109 1.39 -17.68 -6.78
N LEU A 110 2.27 -17.36 -5.83
CA LEU A 110 2.72 -15.99 -5.62
C LEU A 110 4.14 -15.94 -5.06
N GLY A 111 4.77 -14.78 -5.18
CA GLY A 111 6.08 -14.50 -4.63
C GLY A 111 6.10 -13.20 -3.85
N HIS A 112 6.83 -13.21 -2.74
CA HIS A 112 7.23 -12.06 -1.93
C HIS A 112 8.73 -11.82 -2.06
N ILE A 113 9.16 -10.58 -1.83
CA ILE A 113 10.58 -10.21 -1.80
C ILE A 113 11.23 -10.68 -0.48
N SER A 114 10.41 -10.79 0.57
CA SER A 114 10.80 -11.13 1.92
C SER A 114 10.26 -12.50 2.32
N MET A 115 10.81 -13.07 3.40
CA MET A 115 10.40 -14.37 3.93
C MET A 115 8.92 -14.34 4.35
N ILE A 116 8.15 -15.31 3.87
CA ILE A 116 6.78 -15.54 4.34
C ILE A 116 6.84 -16.23 5.70
N LEU A 117 6.16 -15.66 6.69
CA LEU A 117 6.10 -16.19 8.05
C LEU A 117 4.86 -17.04 8.29
N ASP A 118 3.74 -16.69 7.67
CA ASP A 118 2.52 -17.49 7.72
C ASP A 118 1.64 -17.27 6.47
N LEU A 119 0.78 -18.25 6.21
CA LEU A 119 -0.09 -18.33 5.04
C LEU A 119 -1.41 -19.02 5.40
N ILE A 120 -2.54 -18.38 5.11
CA ILE A 120 -3.87 -18.96 5.34
C ILE A 120 -4.82 -18.68 4.17
N LEU A 121 -5.82 -19.54 3.99
CA LEU A 121 -6.90 -19.34 3.03
C LEU A 121 -8.16 -18.87 3.73
N SER A 122 -8.95 -18.03 3.06
CA SER A 122 -10.26 -17.65 3.58
C SER A 122 -11.19 -18.87 3.65
N PRO A 123 -12.13 -18.92 4.62
CA PRO A 123 -13.05 -20.06 4.76
C PRO A 123 -13.89 -20.37 3.52
N ASP A 124 -14.13 -19.35 2.68
CA ASP A 124 -14.85 -19.45 1.41
C ASP A 124 -13.93 -19.67 0.20
N LEU A 125 -12.62 -19.87 0.42
CA LEU A 125 -11.58 -20.10 -0.58
C LEU A 125 -11.48 -19.00 -1.65
N ARG A 126 -11.96 -17.78 -1.38
CA ARG A 126 -11.82 -16.64 -2.31
C ARG A 126 -10.48 -15.94 -2.20
N TYR A 127 -9.84 -16.00 -1.04
CA TYR A 127 -8.62 -15.24 -0.76
C TYR A 127 -7.52 -16.12 -0.20
N ILE A 128 -6.29 -15.83 -0.60
CA ILE A 128 -5.07 -16.28 0.03
C ILE A 128 -4.43 -15.09 0.76
N VAL A 129 -4.15 -15.29 2.04
CA VAL A 129 -3.56 -14.28 2.92
C VAL A 129 -2.17 -14.74 3.31
N SER A 130 -1.19 -13.88 3.07
CA SER A 130 0.22 -14.14 3.37
C SER A 130 0.77 -13.01 4.20
N CYS A 131 1.63 -13.30 5.17
CA CYS A 131 2.36 -12.29 5.91
C CYS A 131 3.87 -12.49 5.81
N ASP A 132 4.59 -11.38 5.68
CA ASP A 132 6.03 -11.37 5.50
C ASP A 132 6.77 -10.76 6.69
N ARG A 133 8.11 -10.78 6.63
CA ARG A 133 8.97 -10.13 7.61
C ARG A 133 8.93 -8.60 7.55
N ASP A 134 8.38 -8.01 6.49
CA ASP A 134 8.36 -6.56 6.27
C ASP A 134 7.08 -5.91 6.85
N ASN A 135 6.42 -6.63 7.77
CA ASN A 135 5.25 -6.22 8.56
C ASN A 135 3.96 -6.10 7.73
N ARG A 136 3.96 -6.62 6.50
CA ARG A 136 2.81 -6.51 5.59
C ARG A 136 2.04 -7.81 5.56
N ILE A 137 0.72 -7.67 5.56
CA ILE A 137 -0.19 -8.78 5.28
C ILE A 137 -0.80 -8.51 3.91
N ARG A 138 -0.55 -9.41 2.97
CA ARG A 138 -1.05 -9.35 1.60
C ARG A 138 -2.26 -10.26 1.46
N VAL A 139 -3.35 -9.72 0.93
CA VAL A 139 -4.57 -10.46 0.60
C VAL A 139 -4.70 -10.50 -0.92
N SER A 140 -4.62 -11.69 -1.50
CA SER A 140 -4.74 -11.89 -2.95
C SER A 140 -5.90 -12.82 -3.26
N ASN A 141 -6.47 -12.70 -4.45
CA ASN A 141 -7.56 -13.57 -4.88
C ASN A 141 -7.03 -14.99 -5.09
N PHE A 142 -7.84 -15.99 -4.73
CA PHE A 142 -7.53 -17.39 -4.95
C PHE A 142 -8.59 -17.99 -5.89
N PRO A 143 -8.21 -18.76 -6.93
CA PRO A 143 -6.85 -19.16 -7.30
C PRO A 143 -6.04 -18.10 -8.08
N ASN A 144 -6.66 -16.97 -8.47
CA ASN A 144 -6.02 -15.93 -9.29
C ASN A 144 -5.12 -14.98 -8.47
N THR A 145 -4.05 -15.52 -7.89
CA THR A 145 -3.16 -14.87 -6.90
C THR A 145 -2.33 -13.70 -7.43
N TYR A 146 -2.27 -13.51 -8.76
CA TYR A 146 -1.72 -12.31 -9.40
C TYR A 146 -2.57 -11.06 -9.14
N ASN A 147 -3.86 -11.22 -8.82
CA ASN A 147 -4.75 -10.12 -8.46
C ASN A 147 -4.71 -9.89 -6.94
N ILE A 148 -4.08 -8.78 -6.53
CA ILE A 148 -3.98 -8.38 -5.13
C ILE A 148 -5.21 -7.55 -4.78
N GLU A 149 -6.03 -8.06 -3.87
CA GLU A 149 -7.26 -7.38 -3.43
C GLU A 149 -6.94 -6.22 -2.49
N THR A 150 -6.11 -6.48 -1.47
CA THR A 150 -5.73 -5.45 -0.48
C THR A 150 -4.45 -5.81 0.28
N PHE A 151 -3.97 -4.85 1.07
CA PHE A 151 -2.96 -5.06 2.10
C PHE A 151 -3.49 -4.62 3.46
N CYS A 152 -3.29 -5.44 4.50
CA CYS A 152 -3.55 -5.01 5.87
C CYS A 152 -2.26 -4.40 6.44
N VAL A 153 -2.29 -3.10 6.69
CA VAL A 153 -1.12 -2.31 7.14
C VAL A 153 -1.43 -1.67 8.49
N GLY A 154 -0.57 -1.89 9.48
CA GLY A 154 -0.74 -1.31 10.81
C GLY A 154 0.23 -1.85 11.87
N HIS A 155 0.73 -3.07 11.70
CA HIS A 155 1.77 -3.62 12.57
C HIS A 155 3.11 -2.88 12.42
N LYS A 156 3.82 -2.74 13.54
CA LYS A 156 5.12 -2.06 13.61
C LYS A 156 6.32 -3.01 13.48
N ASP A 157 6.04 -4.31 13.56
CA ASP A 157 7.03 -5.38 13.48
C ASP A 157 6.42 -6.58 12.74
N PHE A 158 7.24 -7.60 12.48
CA PHE A 158 6.87 -8.70 11.60
C PHE A 158 5.62 -9.42 12.10
N VAL A 159 4.74 -9.80 11.17
CA VAL A 159 3.52 -10.55 11.49
C VAL A 159 3.88 -12.03 11.45
N ARG A 160 3.79 -12.68 12.61
CA ARG A 160 4.27 -14.03 12.81
C ARG A 160 3.22 -15.09 12.48
N SER A 161 1.96 -14.84 12.79
CA SER A 161 0.91 -15.84 12.67
C SER A 161 -0.43 -15.17 12.35
N LEU A 162 -1.24 -15.84 11.54
CA LEU A 162 -2.54 -15.39 11.08
C LEU A 162 -3.63 -16.39 11.51
N GLY A 163 -4.86 -15.93 11.66
CA GLY A 163 -6.01 -16.80 11.92
C GLY A 163 -7.32 -16.21 11.43
N TRP A 164 -8.26 -17.06 11.04
CA TRP A 164 -9.60 -16.65 10.67
C TRP A 164 -10.56 -16.82 11.83
N MET A 165 -11.27 -15.75 12.14
CA MET A 165 -12.36 -15.77 13.09
C MET A 165 -13.67 -15.76 12.32
N LYS A 166 -14.49 -16.79 12.53
CA LYS A 166 -15.86 -16.81 12.01
C LYS A 166 -16.80 -16.43 13.15
N VAL A 167 -17.50 -15.30 13.01
CA VAL A 167 -18.45 -14.83 14.03
C VAL A 167 -19.87 -15.31 13.68
N ASP A 168 -20.22 -15.26 12.40
CA ASP A 168 -21.44 -15.86 11.86
C ASP A 168 -21.21 -16.31 10.40
N ASP A 169 -22.26 -16.76 9.70
CA ASP A 169 -22.17 -17.20 8.29
C ASP A 169 -21.83 -16.06 7.30
N HIS A 170 -21.93 -14.80 7.71
CA HIS A 170 -21.72 -13.62 6.89
C HIS A 170 -20.56 -12.74 7.34
N LEU A 171 -20.10 -12.87 8.58
CA LEU A 171 -19.10 -12.04 9.22
C LEU A 171 -17.89 -12.88 9.64
N SER A 172 -16.77 -12.60 8.98
CA SER A 172 -15.47 -13.13 9.34
C SER A 172 -14.46 -12.02 9.50
N PHE A 173 -13.53 -12.22 10.44
CA PHE A 173 -12.42 -11.34 10.69
C PHE A 173 -11.11 -12.07 10.49
N LEU A 174 -10.14 -11.38 9.90
CA LEU A 174 -8.76 -11.84 9.91
C LEU A 174 -8.12 -11.37 11.21
N MET A 175 -7.41 -12.25 11.90
CA MET A 175 -6.57 -11.91 13.04
C MET A 175 -5.11 -12.09 12.67
N SER A 176 -4.25 -11.21 13.17
CA SER A 176 -2.82 -11.28 12.96
C SER A 176 -2.04 -10.99 14.23
N ALA A 177 -1.08 -11.84 14.53
CA ALA A 177 -0.18 -11.70 15.66
C ALA A 177 1.18 -11.17 15.23
N SER A 178 1.65 -10.08 15.86
CA SER A 178 2.93 -9.44 15.52
C SER A 178 3.93 -9.44 16.68
N GLY A 179 5.22 -9.36 16.32
CA GLY A 179 6.34 -9.12 17.24
C GLY A 179 6.28 -7.76 17.95
N ASP A 180 5.44 -6.83 17.48
CA ASP A 180 5.26 -5.51 18.08
C ASP A 180 4.54 -5.53 19.44
N GLY A 181 4.02 -6.70 19.86
CA GLY A 181 3.27 -6.83 21.10
C GLY A 181 1.75 -6.76 20.94
N THR A 182 1.26 -6.78 19.69
CA THR A 182 -0.17 -6.60 19.41
C THR A 182 -0.76 -7.70 18.52
N ILE A 183 -2.09 -7.85 18.64
CA ILE A 183 -2.94 -8.63 17.74
C ILE A 183 -3.83 -7.67 16.97
N GLY A 184 -3.75 -7.68 15.64
CA GLY A 184 -4.66 -6.93 14.77
C GLY A 184 -5.89 -7.75 14.44
N ILE A 185 -7.07 -7.15 14.55
CA ILE A 185 -8.35 -7.71 14.07
C ILE A 185 -8.79 -6.90 12.86
N TRP A 186 -8.93 -7.54 11.71
CA TRP A 186 -9.12 -6.90 10.41
C TRP A 186 -10.42 -7.33 9.75
N GLN A 187 -11.04 -6.36 9.08
CA GLN A 187 -12.18 -6.58 8.20
C GLN A 187 -11.69 -6.83 6.78
N LEU A 188 -12.01 -8.00 6.22
CA LEU A 188 -11.76 -8.33 4.82
C LEU A 188 -13.06 -8.28 3.99
N PRO A 189 -12.97 -8.00 2.67
CA PRO A 189 -11.76 -7.80 1.86
C PRO A 189 -11.12 -6.41 1.95
N ILE A 190 -11.70 -5.49 2.73
CA ILE A 190 -11.29 -4.07 2.76
C ILE A 190 -9.86 -3.88 3.31
N GLY A 191 -9.40 -4.76 4.20
CA GLY A 191 -8.08 -4.65 4.85
C GLY A 191 -8.07 -3.65 6.01
N LYS A 192 -9.23 -3.37 6.60
CA LYS A 192 -9.40 -2.35 7.65
C LYS A 192 -9.08 -2.94 9.02
N LEU A 193 -8.18 -2.30 9.77
CA LEU A 193 -7.97 -2.60 11.19
C LEU A 193 -9.19 -2.16 12.00
N ILE A 194 -9.89 -3.10 12.62
CA ILE A 194 -11.04 -2.86 13.48
C ILE A 194 -10.58 -2.60 14.90
N TYR A 195 -9.67 -3.45 15.39
CA TYR A 195 -9.20 -3.40 16.76
C TYR A 195 -7.74 -3.84 16.84
N LEU A 196 -6.98 -3.19 17.70
CA LEU A 196 -5.59 -3.52 18.00
C LEU A 196 -5.48 -3.91 19.46
N TYR A 197 -5.35 -5.21 19.72
CA TYR A 197 -5.28 -5.76 21.07
C TYR A 197 -3.82 -5.86 21.53
N ASN A 198 -3.47 -5.18 22.61
CA ASN A 198 -2.12 -5.20 23.17
C ASN A 198 -1.98 -6.29 24.24
N TYR A 199 -1.49 -7.47 23.85
CA TYR A 199 -1.34 -8.59 24.79
C TYR A 199 -0.22 -8.32 25.81
N ARG A 200 0.79 -7.52 25.50
CA ARG A 200 1.87 -7.22 26.47
C ARG A 200 1.36 -6.42 27.67
N GLU A 201 0.40 -5.52 27.45
CA GLU A 201 -0.28 -4.83 28.55
C GLU A 201 -1.10 -5.79 29.40
N SER A 202 -1.79 -6.75 28.78
CA SER A 202 -2.51 -7.80 29.49
C SER A 202 -1.59 -8.68 30.33
N LEU A 203 -0.43 -9.09 29.79
CA LEU A 203 0.57 -9.86 30.54
C LEU A 203 1.09 -9.11 31.77
N LYS A 204 1.35 -7.80 31.64
CA LYS A 204 1.72 -6.93 32.77
C LYS A 204 0.62 -6.88 33.83
N ARG A 205 -0.63 -6.68 33.41
CA ARG A 205 -1.79 -6.58 34.30
C ARG A 205 -2.05 -7.89 35.06
N LEU A 206 -1.90 -9.03 34.40
CA LEU A 206 -2.14 -10.35 34.98
C LEU A 206 -1.01 -10.82 35.92
N ASN A 207 0.14 -10.13 35.94
CA ASN A 207 1.36 -10.58 36.62
C ASN A 207 1.65 -12.07 36.33
N SER A 208 1.59 -12.42 35.04
CA SER A 208 1.54 -13.82 34.61
C SER A 208 2.92 -14.51 34.67
N VAL A 209 2.92 -15.85 34.58
CA VAL A 209 4.15 -16.65 34.40
C VAL A 209 4.79 -16.39 33.02
N ILE A 210 4.03 -15.85 32.07
CA ILE A 210 4.51 -15.52 30.73
C ILE A 210 5.28 -14.18 30.81
N PRO A 211 6.56 -14.15 30.39
CA PRO A 211 7.33 -12.91 30.34
C PRO A 211 6.65 -11.86 29.43
N VAL A 212 6.69 -10.59 29.83
CA VAL A 212 6.06 -9.49 29.08
C VAL A 212 6.71 -9.28 27.70
N ASP A 213 8.00 -9.58 27.60
CA ASP A 213 8.80 -9.53 26.38
C ASP A 213 8.79 -10.85 25.60
N ALA A 214 7.97 -11.83 26.01
CA ALA A 214 7.85 -13.10 25.31
C ALA A 214 7.41 -12.91 23.85
N GLU A 215 8.14 -13.55 22.94
CA GLU A 215 7.82 -13.55 21.52
C GLU A 215 6.75 -14.60 21.21
N ILE A 216 5.73 -14.20 20.44
CA ILE A 216 4.67 -15.10 20.00
C ILE A 216 5.25 -16.18 19.08
N SER A 217 4.88 -17.44 19.34
CA SER A 217 5.13 -18.56 18.45
C SER A 217 3.95 -18.81 17.50
N LYS A 218 2.72 -18.90 18.01
CA LYS A 218 1.53 -19.21 17.20
C LYS A 218 0.27 -18.53 17.75
N LEU A 219 -0.61 -18.13 16.83
CA LEU A 219 -1.97 -17.68 17.11
C LEU A 219 -2.94 -18.75 16.60
N VAL A 220 -3.88 -19.17 17.45
CA VAL A 220 -5.00 -20.02 17.06
C VAL A 220 -6.28 -19.28 17.39
N VAL A 221 -7.24 -19.28 16.48
CA VAL A 221 -8.47 -18.50 16.57
C VAL A 221 -9.66 -19.42 16.43
N ASP A 222 -10.70 -19.15 17.21
CA ASP A 222 -12.01 -19.79 17.16
C ASP A 222 -13.11 -18.72 17.25
N GLU A 223 -14.39 -19.12 17.21
CA GLU A 223 -15.53 -18.19 17.04
C GLU A 223 -15.58 -17.04 18.08
N GLN A 224 -15.19 -17.31 19.32
CA GLN A 224 -15.28 -16.34 20.44
C GLN A 224 -14.00 -16.20 21.26
N CYS A 225 -12.90 -16.83 20.85
CA CYS A 225 -11.64 -16.69 21.55
C CYS A 225 -10.44 -16.91 20.64
N PHE A 226 -9.28 -16.47 21.11
CA PHE A 226 -8.01 -16.81 20.50
C PHE A 226 -7.00 -17.21 21.57
N VAL A 227 -6.05 -18.06 21.16
CA VAL A 227 -5.02 -18.63 22.01
C VAL A 227 -3.65 -18.28 21.45
N LEU A 228 -2.82 -17.67 22.28
CA LEU A 228 -1.43 -17.35 21.99
C LEU A 228 -0.50 -18.31 22.72
N SER A 229 0.47 -18.86 22.00
CA SER A 229 1.66 -19.50 22.57
C SER A 229 2.89 -18.64 22.34
N PHE A 230 3.92 -18.88 23.15
CA PHE A 230 5.16 -18.10 23.16
C PHE A 230 6.38 -19.02 23.14
N PHE A 231 7.46 -18.56 22.51
CA PHE A 231 8.69 -19.35 22.40
C PHE A 231 9.28 -19.69 23.76
N ASN A 232 9.51 -20.98 24.02
CA ASN A 232 10.10 -21.52 25.25
C ASN A 232 9.33 -21.17 26.54
N VAL A 233 8.01 -20.95 26.45
CA VAL A 233 7.16 -20.66 27.62
C VAL A 233 6.23 -21.83 27.90
N SER A 234 6.13 -22.24 29.17
CA SER A 234 5.25 -23.33 29.64
C SER A 234 3.83 -22.85 29.96
N ALA A 235 3.29 -21.94 29.15
CA ALA A 235 1.94 -21.41 29.33
C ALA A 235 1.39 -20.82 28.03
N CYS A 236 0.07 -20.87 27.88
CA CYS A 236 -0.68 -20.21 26.82
C CYS A 236 -1.51 -19.06 27.40
N LEU A 237 -1.68 -18.00 26.60
CA LEU A 237 -2.63 -16.93 26.90
C LEU A 237 -3.90 -17.18 26.08
N VAL A 238 -5.02 -17.41 26.76
CA VAL A 238 -6.34 -17.47 26.13
C VAL A 238 -7.03 -16.13 26.35
N VAL A 239 -7.59 -15.58 25.27
CA VAL A 239 -8.35 -14.34 25.32
C VAL A 239 -9.72 -14.60 24.71
N GLN A 240 -10.75 -14.47 25.54
CA GLN A 240 -12.14 -14.53 25.09
C GLN A 240 -12.60 -13.14 24.69
N ILE A 241 -13.41 -13.06 23.64
CA ILE A 241 -13.88 -11.81 23.07
C ILE A 241 -15.41 -11.74 23.20
N ASP A 242 -15.89 -10.71 23.88
CA ASP A 242 -17.30 -10.29 23.80
C ASP A 242 -17.41 -9.19 22.74
N PHE A 243 -17.84 -9.55 21.53
CA PHE A 243 -18.01 -8.62 20.40
C PHE A 243 -19.07 -7.56 20.61
N SER A 244 -20.05 -7.81 21.48
CA SER A 244 -21.12 -6.82 21.74
C SER A 244 -20.58 -5.59 22.47
N LYS A 245 -19.56 -5.80 23.31
CA LYS A 245 -18.93 -4.77 24.15
C LYS A 245 -17.48 -4.49 23.80
N TRP A 246 -16.91 -5.22 22.85
CA TRP A 246 -15.47 -5.25 22.57
C TRP A 246 -14.65 -5.45 23.85
N ASN A 247 -15.10 -6.37 24.69
CA ASN A 247 -14.45 -6.70 25.94
C ASN A 247 -13.61 -7.97 25.80
N PHE A 248 -12.47 -7.99 26.48
CA PHE A 248 -11.50 -9.07 26.40
C PHE A 248 -11.28 -9.65 27.79
N GLN A 249 -11.52 -10.95 27.94
CA GLN A 249 -11.27 -11.67 29.17
C GLN A 249 -10.06 -12.58 28.99
N GLU A 250 -9.00 -12.32 29.74
CA GLU A 250 -7.76 -13.08 29.63
C GLU A 250 -7.66 -14.18 30.69
N THR A 251 -7.19 -15.34 30.27
CA THR A 251 -6.87 -16.48 31.14
C THR A 251 -5.51 -17.04 30.76
N VAL A 252 -4.66 -17.31 31.76
CA VAL A 252 -3.35 -17.93 31.55
C VAL A 252 -3.46 -19.41 31.88
N LEU A 253 -3.21 -20.26 30.89
CA LEU A 253 -3.20 -21.71 31.05
C LEU A 253 -1.78 -22.19 31.27
N LYS A 254 -1.52 -22.81 32.43
CA LYS A 254 -0.21 -23.36 32.77
C LYS A 254 -0.06 -24.78 32.20
N CYS A 255 1.09 -25.02 31.60
CA CYS A 255 1.50 -26.29 31.02
C CYS A 255 2.65 -26.87 31.86
N ASP A 256 2.93 -28.17 31.73
CA ASP A 256 4.00 -28.83 32.52
C ASP A 256 5.39 -28.58 31.90
N GLY A 257 5.43 -28.24 30.61
CA GLY A 257 6.65 -27.91 29.88
C GLY A 257 6.41 -26.84 28.80
N PRO A 258 7.49 -26.35 28.17
CA PRO A 258 7.39 -25.36 27.11
C PRO A 258 6.45 -25.81 25.99
N VAL A 259 5.53 -24.94 25.61
CA VAL A 259 4.54 -25.22 24.55
C VAL A 259 5.25 -25.27 23.22
N PHE A 260 5.05 -26.37 22.50
CA PHE A 260 5.60 -26.59 21.16
C PHE A 260 4.58 -26.21 20.10
N ASP A 261 3.34 -26.71 20.23
CA ASP A 261 2.24 -26.38 19.33
C ASP A 261 0.89 -26.50 20.07
N HIS A 262 -0.15 -25.85 19.56
CA HIS A 262 -1.50 -25.94 20.10
C HIS A 262 -2.55 -25.81 19.00
N ILE A 263 -3.71 -26.41 19.26
CA ILE A 263 -4.88 -26.39 18.36
C ILE A 263 -6.16 -26.32 19.20
N LEU A 264 -7.12 -25.54 18.72
CA LEU A 264 -8.43 -25.39 19.32
C LEU A 264 -9.48 -25.98 18.37
N ALA A 265 -10.24 -26.96 18.86
CA ALA A 265 -11.27 -27.63 18.10
C ALA A 265 -12.44 -28.01 19.00
N GLU A 266 -13.67 -27.67 18.60
CA GLU A 266 -14.89 -28.06 19.30
C GLU A 266 -14.89 -27.70 20.80
N GLY A 267 -14.31 -26.54 21.15
CA GLY A 267 -14.20 -26.09 22.55
C GLY A 267 -13.13 -26.82 23.38
N LEU A 268 -12.33 -27.68 22.75
CA LEU A 268 -11.18 -28.37 23.35
C LEU A 268 -9.87 -27.80 22.81
N LEU A 269 -8.99 -27.38 23.72
CA LEU A 269 -7.65 -26.89 23.42
C LEU A 269 -6.63 -28.00 23.70
N TYR A 270 -6.00 -28.50 22.63
CA TYR A 270 -4.91 -29.47 22.67
C TYR A 270 -3.58 -28.72 22.66
N VAL A 271 -2.71 -29.02 23.62
CA VAL A 271 -1.40 -28.38 23.75
C VAL A 271 -0.31 -29.45 23.75
N VAL A 272 0.55 -29.42 22.73
CA VAL A 272 1.77 -30.22 22.68
C VAL A 272 2.86 -29.48 23.44
N GLN A 273 3.51 -30.17 24.37
CA GLN A 273 4.52 -29.57 25.22
C GLN A 273 5.79 -30.42 25.29
N LYS A 274 6.92 -29.75 25.54
CA LYS A 274 8.20 -30.40 25.77
C LYS A 274 8.27 -30.97 27.18
N CYS A 275 7.51 -32.04 27.42
CA CYS A 275 7.45 -32.75 28.70
C CYS A 275 7.40 -34.26 28.46
N ARG A 276 8.37 -35.01 29.00
CA ARG A 276 8.47 -36.46 28.78
C ARG A 276 7.34 -37.26 29.44
N SER A 277 6.88 -36.83 30.61
CA SER A 277 5.86 -37.55 31.37
C SER A 277 4.44 -37.26 30.88
N ASN A 278 4.25 -36.15 30.15
CA ASN A 278 2.95 -35.72 29.66
C ASN A 278 3.13 -34.87 28.40
N PRO A 279 3.31 -35.47 27.22
CA PRO A 279 3.64 -34.72 26.00
C PRO A 279 2.47 -33.90 25.44
N VAL A 280 1.23 -34.25 25.79
CA VAL A 280 0.01 -33.56 25.32
C VAL A 280 -0.89 -33.23 26.52
N VAL A 281 -1.33 -31.98 26.61
CA VAL A 281 -2.30 -31.51 27.63
C VAL A 281 -3.58 -31.08 26.96
N LEU A 282 -4.70 -31.47 27.56
CA LEU A 282 -6.04 -31.08 27.11
C LEU A 282 -6.66 -30.06 28.07
N PHE A 283 -7.26 -29.02 27.51
CA PHE A 283 -8.11 -28.09 28.25
C PHE A 283 -9.51 -28.07 27.64
N SER A 284 -10.55 -28.22 28.47
CA SER A 284 -11.95 -28.10 28.08
C SER A 284 -12.49 -26.73 28.43
N PHE A 285 -13.36 -26.19 27.57
CA PHE A 285 -14.08 -24.96 27.86
C PHE A 285 -15.34 -25.23 28.70
N GLU A 286 -15.30 -24.92 29.99
CA GLU A 286 -16.39 -25.17 30.93
C GLU A 286 -16.66 -23.95 31.82
N ALA A 287 -17.94 -23.57 31.97
CA ALA A 287 -18.36 -22.47 32.84
C ALA A 287 -17.59 -21.15 32.59
N ASN A 288 -17.46 -20.76 31.32
CA ASN A 288 -16.75 -19.56 30.87
C ASN A 288 -15.23 -19.53 31.15
N CYS A 289 -14.61 -20.66 31.48
CA CYS A 289 -13.16 -20.75 31.64
C CYS A 289 -12.60 -22.05 31.05
N PHE A 290 -11.36 -22.02 30.59
CA PHE A 290 -10.67 -23.24 30.19
C PHE A 290 -10.15 -23.94 31.45
N LYS A 291 -10.55 -25.20 31.64
CA LYS A 291 -10.07 -26.07 32.71
C LYS A 291 -9.22 -27.18 32.14
N ARG A 292 -8.15 -27.52 32.84
CA ARG A 292 -7.33 -28.68 32.47
C ARG A 292 -8.17 -29.93 32.68
N VAL A 293 -8.28 -30.76 31.65
CA VAL A 293 -8.92 -32.06 31.77
C VAL A 293 -7.90 -33.01 32.40
N GLU A 294 -8.24 -33.59 33.55
CA GLU A 294 -7.48 -34.70 34.12
C GLU A 294 -7.75 -35.95 33.27
N SER A 295 -7.13 -36.02 32.11
CA SER A 295 -7.30 -37.18 31.24
C SER A 295 -6.49 -38.35 31.79
N ASN A 296 -7.19 -39.40 32.24
CA ASN A 296 -6.69 -40.77 32.27
C ASN A 296 -6.58 -41.36 30.85
N LEU A 297 -6.26 -40.53 29.84
CA LEU A 297 -5.87 -41.00 28.51
C LEU A 297 -4.69 -41.92 28.75
N GLN A 298 -4.90 -43.22 28.51
CA GLN A 298 -3.96 -44.29 28.83
C GLN A 298 -2.54 -43.88 28.47
N ARG A 299 -1.62 -44.04 29.43
CA ARG A 299 -0.18 -43.98 29.20
C ARG A 299 0.11 -44.65 27.85
N PHE A 300 0.54 -43.86 26.87
CA PHE A 300 0.81 -44.34 25.54
C PHE A 300 1.82 -45.50 25.63
N ASN A 301 1.48 -46.68 25.12
CA ASN A 301 2.41 -47.83 25.11
C ASN A 301 3.67 -47.56 24.25
N SER A 302 3.71 -46.46 23.51
CA SER A 302 4.84 -45.99 22.70
C SER A 302 5.43 -44.65 23.20
N ASP A 303 5.41 -44.40 24.52
CA ASP A 303 6.06 -43.24 25.16
C ASP A 303 7.51 -43.00 24.66
N ALA A 304 8.23 -44.06 24.30
CA ALA A 304 9.58 -43.97 23.74
C ALA A 304 9.63 -43.36 22.32
N GLU A 305 8.64 -43.63 21.46
CA GLU A 305 8.62 -43.16 20.07
C GLU A 305 8.13 -41.72 19.95
N LEU A 306 7.07 -41.34 20.68
CA LEU A 306 6.62 -39.95 20.74
C LEU A 306 7.66 -39.08 21.45
N CYS A 307 8.26 -39.54 22.56
CA CYS A 307 9.37 -38.83 23.19
C CYS A 307 10.61 -38.81 22.30
N SER A 308 10.89 -39.86 21.51
CA SER A 308 11.99 -39.88 20.54
C SER A 308 11.71 -38.92 19.38
N ALA A 309 10.48 -38.80 18.87
CA ALA A 309 10.11 -37.83 17.84
C ALA A 309 10.22 -36.39 18.37
N VAL A 310 9.72 -36.13 19.58
CA VAL A 310 9.87 -34.82 20.27
C VAL A 310 11.34 -34.53 20.63
N ASP A 311 12.15 -35.54 20.95
CA ASP A 311 13.58 -35.41 21.22
C ASP A 311 14.43 -35.33 19.94
N GLN A 312 14.02 -35.93 18.82
CA GLN A 312 14.61 -35.76 17.49
C GLN A 312 14.30 -34.36 16.95
N CYS A 313 13.16 -33.77 17.30
CA CYS A 313 12.93 -32.34 17.15
C CYS A 313 13.93 -31.48 17.95
N LYS A 314 14.72 -32.01 18.91
CA LYS A 314 15.83 -31.25 19.54
C LYS A 314 17.05 -31.10 18.64
N SER A 315 17.29 -32.01 17.68
CA SER A 315 18.36 -31.85 16.67
C SER A 315 17.91 -30.94 15.52
N VAL A 316 16.60 -30.92 15.26
CA VAL A 316 15.88 -29.80 14.61
C VAL A 316 15.54 -28.74 15.65
N ALA A 317 16.49 -28.43 16.54
CA ALA A 317 16.62 -27.06 16.98
C ALA A 317 16.87 -26.28 15.69
N LEU A 318 15.78 -25.85 15.04
CA LEU A 318 15.80 -24.70 14.17
C LEU A 318 16.82 -23.74 14.79
N PRO A 319 17.73 -23.15 14.01
CA PRO A 319 18.30 -21.90 14.43
C PRO A 319 17.15 -20.87 14.45
N LEU A 320 16.23 -21.01 15.42
CA LEU A 320 15.44 -19.99 16.11
C LEU A 320 16.43 -19.17 16.97
N ILE A 321 17.54 -18.75 16.34
CA ILE A 321 18.55 -17.93 16.95
C ILE A 321 17.97 -16.52 17.00
N LYS A 322 17.90 -15.97 18.21
CA LYS A 322 17.88 -14.55 18.55
C LYS A 322 18.43 -13.66 17.42
N PHE A 323 17.58 -13.12 16.56
CA PHE A 323 18.03 -12.12 15.57
C PHE A 323 17.66 -10.68 15.94
N GLY A 324 16.96 -10.47 17.06
CA GLY A 324 16.65 -9.13 17.58
C GLY A 324 17.78 -8.43 18.36
N SER A 325 18.88 -9.11 18.71
CA SER A 325 19.94 -8.50 19.54
C SER A 325 21.39 -8.81 19.12
N PHE A 326 21.60 -9.55 18.03
CA PHE A 326 22.94 -10.02 17.64
C PHE A 326 23.67 -9.16 16.60
N PHE A 327 22.99 -8.19 15.97
CA PHE A 327 23.59 -7.34 14.92
C PHE A 327 24.08 -5.95 15.40
N ASP A 328 23.85 -5.57 16.65
CA ASP A 328 24.25 -4.24 17.16
C ASP A 328 25.63 -4.22 17.84
N LYS A 329 26.29 -5.39 17.97
CA LYS A 329 27.56 -5.52 18.73
C LYS A 329 28.77 -6.07 17.96
N ARG A 330 28.60 -6.66 16.78
CA ARG A 330 29.72 -7.31 16.06
C ARG A 330 30.46 -6.44 15.04
N GLU A 331 30.02 -5.22 14.80
CA GLU A 331 30.72 -4.30 13.87
C GLU A 331 31.86 -3.48 14.50
N LYS A 332 32.19 -3.70 15.78
CA LYS A 332 33.21 -2.89 16.50
C LYS A 332 34.51 -3.59 16.90
N GLU A 333 34.72 -4.88 16.62
CA GLU A 333 35.83 -5.62 17.23
C GLU A 333 36.76 -6.44 16.32
N LEU A 334 36.70 -6.30 14.99
CA LEU A 334 37.74 -6.90 14.13
C LEU A 334 38.45 -5.86 13.28
N THR A 335 39.19 -5.00 13.98
CA THR A 335 40.40 -4.39 13.43
C THR A 335 41.56 -4.80 14.33
N THR A 336 42.46 -5.65 13.83
CA THR A 336 43.91 -5.47 14.00
C THR A 336 44.69 -6.59 13.30
N ASN A 337 45.54 -6.13 12.37
CA ASN A 337 46.92 -6.58 12.15
C ASN A 337 47.16 -8.03 11.71
N LEU A 338 47.33 -8.26 10.39
CA LEU A 338 48.62 -8.71 9.83
C LEU A 338 48.63 -8.81 8.28
N THR A 339 48.19 -7.80 7.52
CA THR A 339 48.32 -7.79 6.03
C THR A 339 48.43 -6.38 5.43
N PHE A 340 48.79 -5.36 6.22
CA PHE A 340 48.62 -3.96 5.80
C PHE A 340 49.71 -3.44 4.85
N GLU A 341 50.94 -3.97 4.87
CA GLU A 341 52.03 -3.40 4.04
C GLU A 341 52.09 -3.92 2.60
N ILE A 342 51.60 -5.13 2.31
CA ILE A 342 51.62 -5.68 0.94
C ILE A 342 50.38 -5.20 0.16
N LEU A 343 49.25 -4.99 0.84
CA LEU A 343 48.01 -4.52 0.22
C LEU A 343 48.06 -3.02 -0.13
N LEU A 344 48.80 -2.20 0.62
CA LEU A 344 48.85 -0.75 0.42
C LEU A 344 49.50 -0.36 -0.91
N ASN A 345 50.52 -1.11 -1.37
CA ASN A 345 51.21 -0.83 -2.64
C ASN A 345 50.39 -1.25 -3.88
N PHE A 346 49.49 -2.24 -3.77
CA PHE A 346 48.54 -2.57 -4.84
C PHE A 346 47.35 -1.62 -4.86
N MET A 347 46.80 -1.25 -3.70
CA MET A 347 45.66 -0.32 -3.61
C MET A 347 46.00 1.12 -4.01
N LEU A 348 47.25 1.55 -3.88
CA LEU A 348 47.68 2.89 -4.34
C LEU A 348 47.70 3.02 -5.88
N LEU A 349 47.95 1.93 -6.61
CA LEU A 349 47.95 1.92 -8.07
C LEU A 349 46.55 1.68 -8.66
N ASP A 350 45.78 0.75 -8.09
CA ASP A 350 44.38 0.53 -8.50
C ASP A 350 43.47 1.67 -8.06
N GLY A 351 43.68 2.25 -6.88
CA GLY A 351 42.92 3.43 -6.42
C GLY A 351 43.16 4.67 -7.28
N LEU A 352 44.36 4.84 -7.85
CA LEU A 352 44.65 5.93 -8.80
C LEU A 352 43.99 5.69 -10.16
N ARG A 353 43.89 4.42 -10.58
CA ARG A 353 43.18 4.02 -11.79
C ARG A 353 41.67 4.15 -11.63
N ASP A 354 41.08 3.70 -10.53
CA ASP A 354 39.66 3.86 -10.20
C ASP A 354 39.30 5.34 -9.98
N LEU A 355 40.21 6.14 -9.42
CA LEU A 355 40.04 7.59 -9.33
C LEU A 355 40.09 8.23 -10.72
N LEU A 356 41.03 7.86 -11.59
CA LEU A 356 41.12 8.36 -12.96
C LEU A 356 39.94 7.89 -13.82
N GLU A 357 39.49 6.64 -13.70
CA GLU A 357 38.30 6.10 -14.37
C GLU A 357 37.02 6.75 -13.82
N SER A 358 36.90 6.99 -12.51
CA SER A 358 35.76 7.71 -11.94
C SER A 358 35.74 9.19 -12.31
N VAL A 359 36.89 9.85 -12.40
CA VAL A 359 37.03 11.24 -12.87
C VAL A 359 36.76 11.32 -14.38
N PHE A 360 37.21 10.35 -15.18
CA PHE A 360 36.91 10.26 -16.60
C PHE A 360 35.42 9.95 -16.84
N LEU A 361 34.82 9.07 -16.03
CA LEU A 361 33.37 8.79 -16.02
C LEU A 361 32.59 10.04 -15.56
N HIS A 362 33.08 10.79 -14.57
CA HIS A 362 32.48 12.06 -14.15
C HIS A 362 32.56 13.12 -15.25
N LEU A 363 33.70 13.23 -15.93
CA LEU A 363 33.91 14.17 -17.03
C LEU A 363 33.03 13.83 -18.23
N THR A 364 32.93 12.54 -18.60
CA THR A 364 32.07 12.05 -19.68
C THR A 364 30.57 12.08 -19.33
N CYS A 365 30.16 11.79 -18.10
CA CYS A 365 28.80 12.04 -17.63
C CYS A 365 28.48 13.53 -17.61
N SER A 366 29.41 14.40 -17.20
CA SER A 366 29.18 15.86 -17.18
C SER A 366 29.03 16.45 -18.59
N SER A 367 29.74 15.92 -19.59
CA SER A 367 29.62 16.36 -20.98
C SER A 367 28.34 15.83 -21.60
N LEU A 368 27.96 14.59 -21.32
CA LEU A 368 26.67 14.02 -21.73
C LEU A 368 25.48 14.78 -21.12
N LEU A 369 25.52 15.10 -19.83
CA LEU A 369 24.46 15.89 -19.16
C LEU A 369 24.37 17.31 -19.72
N ARG A 370 25.51 17.93 -20.06
CA ARG A 370 25.54 19.22 -20.75
C ARG A 370 24.92 19.12 -22.14
N PHE A 371 25.21 18.06 -22.89
CA PHE A 371 24.62 17.80 -24.20
C PHE A 371 23.10 17.59 -24.10
N VAL A 372 22.64 16.72 -23.19
CA VAL A 372 21.21 16.50 -22.94
C VAL A 372 20.51 17.80 -22.55
N ARG A 373 21.11 18.60 -21.66
CA ARG A 373 20.55 19.90 -21.27
C ARG A 373 20.48 20.86 -22.45
N ALA A 374 21.48 20.89 -23.33
CA ALA A 374 21.49 21.70 -24.55
C ALA A 374 20.38 21.28 -25.53
N VAL A 375 20.14 19.98 -25.70
CA VAL A 375 19.02 19.47 -26.50
C VAL A 375 17.69 19.90 -25.90
N ILE A 376 17.50 19.77 -24.59
CA ILE A 376 16.30 20.23 -23.90
C ILE A 376 16.11 21.74 -24.11
N GLN A 377 17.16 22.56 -23.93
CA GLN A 377 17.11 23.99 -24.18
C GLN A 377 16.72 24.32 -25.62
N GLN A 378 17.28 23.60 -26.60
CA GLN A 378 16.92 23.78 -28.01
C GLN A 378 15.44 23.44 -28.26
N MET A 379 14.92 22.36 -27.67
CA MET A 379 13.50 22.01 -27.77
C MET A 379 12.60 23.10 -27.17
N PHE A 380 12.96 23.66 -26.01
CA PHE A 380 12.19 24.74 -25.38
C PHE A 380 12.32 26.07 -26.13
N PHE A 381 13.46 26.34 -26.75
CA PHE A 381 13.63 27.47 -27.65
C PHE A 381 12.64 27.40 -28.82
N TRP A 382 12.50 26.24 -29.47
CA TRP A 382 11.51 26.02 -30.52
C TRP A 382 10.07 26.16 -30.02
N LYS A 383 9.75 25.57 -28.86
CA LYS A 383 8.42 25.72 -28.25
C LYS A 383 8.08 27.18 -27.98
N LYS A 384 9.05 27.92 -27.42
CA LYS A 384 8.96 29.35 -27.15
C LYS A 384 8.62 30.14 -28.40
N LEU A 385 9.41 29.99 -29.46
CA LEU A 385 9.16 30.68 -30.73
C LEU A 385 7.74 30.45 -31.27
N CYS A 386 7.21 29.23 -31.19
CA CYS A 386 5.87 28.98 -31.69
C CYS A 386 4.78 29.61 -30.83
N PHE A 387 4.78 29.41 -29.51
CA PHE A 387 3.71 30.00 -28.69
C PHE A 387 3.83 31.53 -28.63
N GLU A 388 5.04 32.11 -28.72
CA GLU A 388 5.25 33.57 -28.80
C GLU A 388 4.65 34.15 -30.07
N LYS A 389 4.76 33.45 -31.21
CA LYS A 389 4.08 33.84 -32.44
C LYS A 389 2.56 33.92 -32.21
N TYR A 390 1.97 32.91 -31.58
CA TYR A 390 0.54 32.90 -31.27
C TYR A 390 0.15 33.98 -30.25
N LEU A 391 0.92 34.16 -29.18
CA LEU A 391 0.67 35.21 -28.19
C LEU A 391 0.78 36.61 -28.81
N SER A 392 1.75 36.82 -29.71
CA SER A 392 1.90 38.07 -30.45
C SER A 392 0.75 38.32 -31.44
N GLU A 393 0.15 37.28 -32.00
CA GLU A 393 -1.06 37.43 -32.81
C GLU A 393 -2.27 37.72 -31.93
N MET A 394 -2.39 37.03 -30.79
CA MET A 394 -3.47 37.22 -29.82
C MET A 394 -3.43 38.59 -29.14
N SER A 395 -2.24 39.16 -28.94
CA SER A 395 -2.03 40.47 -28.32
C SER A 395 -2.49 41.64 -29.20
N LYS A 396 -2.76 41.40 -30.49
CA LYS A 396 -3.39 42.39 -31.39
C LYS A 396 -4.84 42.68 -31.00
N ILE A 397 -5.50 41.75 -30.31
CA ILE A 397 -6.82 41.95 -29.73
C ILE A 397 -6.62 42.51 -28.33
N HIS A 398 -7.01 43.77 -28.14
CA HIS A 398 -6.82 44.48 -26.88
C HIS A 398 -7.55 43.79 -25.71
N ASN A 399 -6.92 43.84 -24.53
CA ASN A 399 -7.50 43.48 -23.24
C ASN A 399 -7.92 42.00 -23.08
N ARG A 400 -7.15 41.06 -23.66
CA ARG A 400 -7.33 39.64 -23.32
C ARG A 400 -7.04 39.40 -21.84
N THR A 401 -7.91 38.61 -21.20
CA THR A 401 -7.82 38.34 -19.76
C THR A 401 -7.44 36.88 -19.51
N ALA A 402 -6.43 36.67 -18.66
CA ALA A 402 -6.03 35.36 -18.16
C ALA A 402 -6.18 35.27 -16.63
N ILE A 403 -6.60 34.11 -16.14
CA ILE A 403 -6.63 33.79 -14.71
C ILE A 403 -5.67 32.65 -14.45
N ILE A 404 -4.68 32.87 -13.58
CA ILE A 404 -3.65 31.89 -13.24
C ILE A 404 -3.75 31.54 -11.75
N THR A 405 -4.08 30.28 -11.45
CA THR A 405 -4.11 29.84 -10.06
C THR A 405 -2.72 29.48 -9.53
N GLY A 406 -2.34 29.94 -8.34
CA GLY A 406 -1.04 29.61 -7.72
C GLY A 406 0.17 30.27 -8.40
N ALA A 407 0.26 31.60 -8.34
CA ALA A 407 1.29 32.43 -8.96
C ALA A 407 2.49 32.74 -8.03
N ASP A 408 2.68 31.91 -7.01
CA ASP A 408 3.79 31.96 -6.07
C ASP A 408 5.16 32.06 -6.76
N VAL A 409 6.04 32.95 -6.27
CA VAL A 409 7.39 33.17 -6.83
C VAL A 409 8.19 31.86 -6.90
N GLY A 410 8.92 31.68 -7.99
CA GLY A 410 9.71 30.46 -8.26
C GLY A 410 8.88 29.24 -8.68
N GLY A 411 7.59 29.42 -8.97
CA GLY A 411 6.70 28.40 -9.53
C GLY A 411 6.33 28.67 -11.00
N ILE A 412 5.67 27.68 -11.61
CA ILE A 412 5.18 27.75 -13.01
C ILE A 412 4.19 28.91 -13.18
N GLY A 413 3.28 29.12 -12.21
CA GLY A 413 2.28 30.19 -12.27
C GLY A 413 2.88 31.60 -12.36
N CYS A 414 3.95 31.87 -11.62
CA CYS A 414 4.66 33.17 -11.67
C CYS A 414 5.26 33.43 -13.07
N GLU A 415 5.78 32.39 -13.72
CA GLU A 415 6.32 32.46 -15.09
C GLU A 415 5.22 32.67 -16.14
N LEU A 416 4.07 32.01 -15.97
CA LEU A 416 2.90 32.25 -16.83
C LEU A 416 2.45 33.71 -16.75
N VAL A 417 2.37 34.27 -15.54
CA VAL A 417 2.05 35.68 -15.33
C VAL A 417 3.06 36.57 -16.06
N ARG A 418 4.36 36.33 -15.89
CA ARG A 418 5.41 37.11 -16.55
C ARG A 418 5.26 37.12 -18.07
N ILE A 419 5.12 35.93 -18.68
CA ILE A 419 5.04 35.81 -20.13
C ILE A 419 3.77 36.50 -20.64
N LEU A 420 2.62 36.27 -20.03
CA LEU A 420 1.36 36.87 -20.48
C LEU A 420 1.37 38.41 -20.40
N LEU A 421 1.94 38.98 -19.33
CA LEU A 421 2.10 40.44 -19.19
C LEU A 421 2.98 41.03 -20.30
N GLN A 422 4.08 40.36 -20.67
CA GLN A 422 4.94 40.78 -21.79
C GLN A 422 4.22 40.86 -23.14
N TYR A 423 3.09 40.15 -23.27
CA TYR A 423 2.25 40.15 -24.47
C TYR A 423 0.94 40.94 -24.28
N ASN A 424 0.92 41.93 -23.37
CA ASN A 424 -0.20 42.84 -23.13
C ASN A 424 -1.51 42.15 -22.68
N TRP A 425 -1.42 41.01 -22.00
CA TRP A 425 -2.58 40.39 -21.37
C TRP A 425 -2.85 41.05 -20.02
N THR A 426 -4.14 41.18 -19.67
CA THR A 426 -4.54 41.40 -18.28
C THR A 426 -4.51 40.06 -17.55
N VAL A 427 -3.77 39.97 -16.46
CA VAL A 427 -3.58 38.74 -15.70
C VAL A 427 -4.13 38.89 -14.29
N VAL A 428 -5.06 38.00 -13.92
CA VAL A 428 -5.46 37.78 -12.53
C VAL A 428 -4.60 36.64 -11.98
N ALA A 429 -3.66 36.98 -11.13
CA ALA A 429 -2.78 36.06 -10.44
C ALA A 429 -3.33 35.77 -9.04
N THR A 430 -3.50 34.50 -8.68
CA THR A 430 -3.86 34.15 -7.29
C THR A 430 -2.65 33.68 -6.51
N VAL A 431 -2.54 34.08 -5.26
CA VAL A 431 -1.49 33.67 -4.32
C VAL A 431 -2.12 33.16 -3.03
N TYR A 432 -1.43 32.28 -2.32
CA TYR A 432 -1.88 31.82 -1.00
C TYR A 432 -1.49 32.80 0.11
N ASP A 433 -0.26 33.31 0.03
CA ASP A 433 0.34 34.19 1.03
C ASP A 433 0.16 35.66 0.65
N VAL A 434 -0.36 36.47 1.59
CA VAL A 434 -0.60 37.91 1.41
C VAL A 434 0.69 38.66 1.11
N ASP A 435 1.82 38.21 1.67
CA ASP A 435 3.11 38.86 1.46
C ASP A 435 3.58 38.77 -0.01
N MET A 436 3.08 37.79 -0.77
CA MET A 436 3.37 37.66 -2.19
C MET A 436 2.79 38.81 -3.03
N ILE A 437 1.81 39.57 -2.54
CA ILE A 437 1.28 40.74 -3.26
C ILE A 437 2.40 41.74 -3.53
N THR A 438 3.10 42.17 -2.48
CA THR A 438 4.18 43.15 -2.58
C THR A 438 5.33 42.61 -3.43
N VAL A 439 5.67 41.34 -3.25
CA VAL A 439 6.77 40.69 -3.99
C VAL A 439 6.46 40.62 -5.49
N LEU A 440 5.26 40.20 -5.88
CA LEU A 440 4.89 40.12 -7.30
C LEU A 440 4.75 41.49 -7.95
N ARG A 441 4.23 42.50 -7.22
CA ARG A 441 4.17 43.88 -7.72
C ARG A 441 5.57 44.43 -7.99
N GLU A 442 6.51 44.24 -7.06
CA GLU A 442 7.89 44.68 -7.26
C GLU A 442 8.57 43.92 -8.41
N LEU A 443 8.33 42.61 -8.50
CA LEU A 443 8.90 41.76 -9.56
C LEU A 443 8.45 42.16 -10.97
N PHE A 444 7.23 42.66 -11.12
CA PHE A 444 6.62 42.98 -12.42
C PHE A 444 6.39 44.47 -12.67
N LYS A 445 6.93 45.37 -11.82
CA LYS A 445 6.73 46.81 -11.92
C LYS A 445 7.09 47.44 -13.27
N GLU A 446 8.06 46.86 -13.99
CA GLU A 446 8.54 47.36 -15.28
C GLU A 446 7.65 46.91 -16.46
N ILE A 447 6.82 45.88 -16.28
CA ILE A 447 6.03 45.25 -17.34
C ILE A 447 4.52 45.24 -17.05
N ALA A 448 4.10 45.69 -15.87
CA ALA A 448 2.72 45.69 -15.45
C ALA A 448 2.39 46.85 -14.50
N ASP A 449 1.16 47.33 -14.63
CA ASP A 449 0.49 48.26 -13.74
C ASP A 449 -0.65 47.57 -12.97
N GLU A 450 -1.40 48.34 -12.16
CA GLU A 450 -2.52 47.80 -11.38
C GLU A 450 -3.71 47.31 -12.22
N HIS A 451 -3.79 47.71 -13.49
CA HIS A 451 -4.86 47.32 -14.40
C HIS A 451 -4.55 45.99 -15.09
N SER A 452 -3.30 45.83 -15.53
CA SER A 452 -2.77 44.66 -16.24
C SER A 452 -2.44 43.50 -15.30
N LEU A 453 -2.04 43.76 -14.04
CA LEU A 453 -1.82 42.71 -13.04
C LEU A 453 -2.72 42.90 -11.81
N VAL A 454 -3.67 41.97 -11.65
CA VAL A 454 -4.55 41.89 -10.48
C VAL A 454 -4.11 40.70 -9.63
N ILE A 455 -3.81 40.95 -8.37
CA ILE A 455 -3.37 39.89 -7.43
C ILE A 455 -4.48 39.66 -6.41
N GLU A 456 -4.96 38.42 -6.30
CA GLU A 456 -5.97 38.02 -5.31
C GLU A 456 -5.40 36.95 -4.37
N VAL A 457 -5.65 37.12 -3.08
CA VAL A 457 -5.26 36.11 -2.07
C VAL A 457 -6.39 35.09 -1.97
N VAL A 458 -6.06 33.83 -2.28
CA VAL A 458 -7.05 32.75 -2.34
C VAL A 458 -6.51 31.51 -1.64
N ASP A 459 -7.22 31.07 -0.62
CA ASP A 459 -7.02 29.77 0.00
C ASP A 459 -7.88 28.74 -0.71
N PHE A 460 -7.27 27.95 -1.59
CA PHE A 460 -7.94 26.87 -2.32
C PHE A 460 -8.36 25.68 -1.44
N SER A 461 -7.98 25.65 -0.17
CA SER A 461 -8.55 24.71 0.79
C SER A 461 -9.91 25.19 1.35
N SER A 462 -10.24 26.47 1.20
CA SER A 462 -11.46 27.08 1.74
C SER A 462 -12.47 27.44 0.65
N LEU A 463 -13.59 26.72 0.59
CA LEU A 463 -14.71 27.03 -0.33
C LEU A 463 -15.24 28.47 -0.19
N ASN A 464 -15.19 29.05 1.02
CA ASN A 464 -15.63 30.43 1.25
C ASN A 464 -14.66 31.44 0.61
N SER A 465 -13.35 31.17 0.69
CA SER A 465 -12.32 31.97 0.03
C SER A 465 -12.49 31.90 -1.49
N ILE A 466 -12.68 30.69 -2.03
CA ILE A 466 -12.93 30.46 -3.46
C ILE A 466 -14.18 31.20 -3.92
N GLN A 467 -15.30 31.09 -3.19
CA GLN A 467 -16.55 31.76 -3.55
C GLN A 467 -16.41 33.29 -3.57
N SER A 468 -15.76 33.86 -2.55
CA SER A 468 -15.52 35.31 -2.47
C SER A 468 -14.68 35.81 -3.67
N PHE A 469 -13.65 35.06 -4.04
CA PHE A 469 -12.83 35.33 -5.22
C PHE A 469 -13.66 35.27 -6.51
N LEU A 470 -14.48 34.22 -6.68
CA LEU A 470 -15.29 34.03 -7.88
C LEU A 470 -16.36 35.11 -8.05
N GLU A 471 -16.98 35.57 -6.95
CA GLU A 471 -17.95 36.68 -6.99
C GLU A 471 -17.31 37.99 -7.44
N LYS A 472 -16.12 38.32 -6.92
CA LYS A 472 -15.37 39.50 -7.37
C LYS A 472 -15.08 39.43 -8.87
N LEU A 473 -14.61 38.27 -9.36
CA LEU A 473 -14.28 38.11 -10.77
C LEU A 473 -15.49 38.26 -11.68
N LYS A 474 -16.62 37.63 -11.34
CA LYS A 474 -17.85 37.73 -12.14
C LYS A 474 -18.44 39.13 -12.18
N ARG A 475 -18.20 39.95 -11.15
CA ARG A 475 -18.61 41.36 -11.15
C ARG A 475 -17.70 42.24 -12.00
N LYS A 476 -16.41 41.88 -12.10
CA LYS A 476 -15.39 42.70 -12.75
C LYS A 476 -15.17 42.36 -14.23
N TYR A 477 -15.36 41.10 -14.63
CA TYR A 477 -15.00 40.62 -15.96
C TYR A 477 -16.20 39.99 -16.67
N ASP A 478 -16.47 40.46 -17.88
CA ASP A 478 -17.52 39.92 -18.75
C ASP A 478 -17.09 38.69 -19.54
N LYS A 479 -15.78 38.49 -19.71
CA LYS A 479 -15.19 37.36 -20.44
C LYS A 479 -13.77 37.06 -19.94
N VAL A 480 -13.32 35.81 -20.11
CA VAL A 480 -11.97 35.35 -19.72
C VAL A 480 -11.40 34.47 -20.83
N ASN A 481 -10.29 34.84 -21.43
CA ASN A 481 -9.73 34.13 -22.57
C ASN A 481 -8.96 32.87 -22.18
N LEU A 482 -8.28 32.89 -21.03
CA LEU A 482 -7.46 31.77 -20.56
C LEU A 482 -7.64 31.56 -19.06
N LEU A 483 -8.11 30.38 -18.67
CA LEU A 483 -8.08 29.92 -17.28
C LEU A 483 -7.03 28.82 -17.14
N VAL A 484 -6.04 29.02 -16.27
CA VAL A 484 -5.05 27.99 -15.92
C VAL A 484 -5.22 27.57 -14.46
N ASN A 485 -5.72 26.35 -14.26
CA ASN A 485 -5.75 25.71 -12.95
C ASN A 485 -4.36 25.13 -12.64
N ASN A 486 -3.47 25.96 -12.10
CA ASN A 486 -2.08 25.63 -11.80
C ASN A 486 -1.80 25.40 -10.30
N ALA A 487 -2.61 25.97 -9.39
CA ALA A 487 -2.46 25.77 -7.95
C ALA A 487 -2.51 24.28 -7.58
N ALA A 488 -1.53 23.81 -6.81
CA ALA A 488 -1.45 22.42 -6.38
C ALA A 488 -0.61 22.24 -5.11
N VAL A 489 -0.89 21.17 -4.38
CA VAL A 489 -0.08 20.63 -3.28
C VAL A 489 0.29 19.17 -3.57
N MET A 490 1.40 18.70 -3.02
CA MET A 490 1.93 17.37 -3.33
C MET A 490 2.60 16.74 -2.10
N LEU A 491 2.35 15.45 -1.88
CA LEU A 491 2.90 14.65 -0.78
C LEU A 491 2.70 15.25 0.63
N THR A 492 1.63 16.02 0.82
CA THR A 492 1.35 16.67 2.11
C THR A 492 1.09 15.60 3.19
N PRO A 493 1.36 15.88 4.47
CA PRO A 493 0.80 15.09 5.56
C PRO A 493 -0.73 15.05 5.49
N PHE A 494 -1.33 13.97 6.01
CA PHE A 494 -2.79 13.86 6.06
C PHE A 494 -3.38 15.08 6.77
N THR A 495 -4.16 15.84 6.03
CA THR A 495 -4.85 17.05 6.49
C THR A 495 -6.25 17.01 5.89
N GLU A 496 -7.25 17.32 6.71
CA GLU A 496 -8.66 17.25 6.31
C GLU A 496 -9.29 18.63 6.44
N VAL A 497 -10.04 19.03 5.42
CA VAL A 497 -10.71 20.32 5.33
C VAL A 497 -12.17 20.07 5.01
N LYS A 498 -13.05 20.32 5.99
CA LYS A 498 -14.50 20.04 5.89
C LYS A 498 -14.80 18.60 5.40
N ASN A 499 -14.14 17.61 5.99
CA ASN A 499 -14.25 16.18 5.66
C ASN A 499 -13.66 15.76 4.30
N VAL A 500 -12.91 16.64 3.63
CA VAL A 500 -12.19 16.35 2.39
C VAL A 500 -10.69 16.36 2.64
N GLU A 501 -9.97 15.37 2.12
CA GLU A 501 -8.51 15.34 2.17
C GLU A 501 -7.88 16.52 1.38
N LEU A 502 -6.83 17.12 1.92
CA LEU A 502 -6.27 18.37 1.42
C LEU A 502 -5.83 18.32 -0.06
N GLN A 503 -5.14 17.26 -0.51
CA GLN A 503 -4.71 17.15 -1.90
C GLN A 503 -5.91 17.03 -2.84
N TRP A 504 -6.97 16.29 -2.46
CA TRP A 504 -8.24 16.27 -3.20
C TRP A 504 -8.91 17.65 -3.25
N MET A 505 -8.99 18.32 -2.10
CA MET A 505 -9.62 19.64 -2.00
C MET A 505 -8.92 20.65 -2.93
N VAL A 506 -7.59 20.75 -2.85
CA VAL A 506 -6.81 21.76 -3.58
C VAL A 506 -6.57 21.37 -5.03
N ASN A 507 -6.27 20.10 -5.33
CA ASN A 507 -5.84 19.70 -6.68
C ASN A 507 -7.01 19.30 -7.59
N PHE A 508 -8.20 19.02 -7.04
CA PHE A 508 -9.35 18.56 -7.82
C PHE A 508 -10.60 19.39 -7.55
N ILE A 509 -11.12 19.41 -6.32
CA ILE A 509 -12.39 20.08 -6.00
C ILE A 509 -12.33 21.58 -6.30
N ALA A 510 -11.30 22.27 -5.81
CA ALA A 510 -11.13 23.70 -6.02
C ALA A 510 -11.05 24.07 -7.53
N PRO A 511 -10.17 23.45 -8.35
CA PRO A 511 -10.16 23.63 -9.80
C PRO A 511 -11.51 23.37 -10.47
N THR A 512 -12.24 22.34 -10.06
CA THR A 512 -13.56 22.02 -10.60
C THR A 512 -14.59 23.10 -10.25
N VAL A 513 -14.60 23.60 -9.01
CA VAL A 513 -15.46 24.71 -8.59
C VAL A 513 -15.15 25.99 -9.37
N VAL A 514 -13.87 26.35 -9.48
CA VAL A 514 -13.42 27.52 -10.26
C VAL A 514 -13.83 27.38 -11.73
N THR A 515 -13.56 26.23 -12.33
CA THR A 515 -13.88 25.95 -13.74
C THR A 515 -15.38 26.00 -13.98
N ASN A 516 -16.19 25.31 -13.17
CA ASN A 516 -17.64 25.30 -13.31
C ASN A 516 -18.25 26.71 -13.17
N SER A 517 -17.63 27.55 -12.34
CA SER A 517 -18.08 28.92 -12.09
C SER A 517 -17.70 29.89 -13.20
N LEU A 518 -16.52 29.72 -13.82
CA LEU A 518 -15.96 30.67 -14.81
C LEU A 518 -16.09 30.20 -16.27
N GLN A 519 -16.43 28.93 -16.53
CA GLN A 519 -16.51 28.38 -17.89
C GLN A 519 -17.41 29.19 -18.83
N THR A 520 -18.47 29.83 -18.34
CA THR A 520 -19.35 30.67 -19.17
C THR A 520 -18.65 31.93 -19.67
N LEU A 521 -17.79 32.54 -18.86
CA LEU A 521 -16.94 33.67 -19.27
C LEU A 521 -15.91 33.24 -20.32
N VAL A 522 -15.43 31.99 -20.23
CA VAL A 522 -14.49 31.42 -21.20
C VAL A 522 -15.17 31.05 -22.51
N CYS A 523 -16.40 30.51 -22.46
CA CYS A 523 -17.21 30.28 -23.65
C CYS A 523 -17.50 31.61 -24.37
N LYS A 524 -17.88 32.66 -23.64
CA LYS A 524 -18.10 33.99 -24.22
C LYS A 524 -16.84 34.55 -24.89
N ALA A 525 -15.66 34.39 -24.27
CA ALA A 525 -14.39 34.76 -24.90
C ALA A 525 -14.09 33.94 -26.17
N ALA A 526 -14.48 32.67 -26.21
CA ALA A 526 -14.32 31.83 -27.39
C ALA A 526 -15.21 32.28 -28.55
N GLU A 527 -16.43 32.73 -28.26
CA GLU A 527 -17.39 33.28 -29.22
C GLU A 527 -16.96 34.67 -29.71
N ASP A 528 -16.65 35.58 -28.78
CA ASP A 528 -16.34 36.99 -29.10
C ASP A 528 -14.95 37.15 -29.74
N ASP A 529 -13.93 36.45 -29.22
CA ASP A 529 -12.52 36.69 -29.58
C ASP A 529 -11.89 35.53 -30.35
N GLY A 530 -12.68 34.50 -30.68
CA GLY A 530 -12.20 33.27 -31.33
C GLY A 530 -11.24 32.44 -30.46
N PHE A 531 -11.11 32.74 -29.16
CA PHE A 531 -10.17 32.05 -28.27
C PHE A 531 -10.67 32.04 -26.82
N GLY A 532 -11.06 30.85 -26.37
CA GLY A 532 -11.32 30.53 -24.97
C GLY A 532 -10.66 29.20 -24.60
N ARG A 533 -9.82 29.20 -23.56
CA ARG A 533 -9.05 28.03 -23.12
C ARG A 533 -9.19 27.80 -21.62
N ILE A 534 -9.37 26.54 -21.24
CA ILE A 534 -9.23 26.09 -19.84
C ILE A 534 -8.16 25.00 -19.79
N ILE A 535 -7.07 25.28 -19.09
CA ILE A 535 -5.91 24.39 -18.98
C ILE A 535 -5.73 23.99 -17.52
N SER A 536 -5.76 22.69 -17.25
CA SER A 536 -5.55 22.15 -15.91
C SER A 536 -4.19 21.47 -15.80
N VAL A 537 -3.35 21.93 -14.87
CA VAL A 537 -2.02 21.36 -14.65
C VAL A 537 -2.14 20.07 -13.83
N SER A 538 -1.90 18.95 -14.51
CA SER A 538 -1.94 17.60 -13.99
C SER A 538 -0.51 17.04 -13.79
N SER A 539 -0.34 15.72 -13.80
CA SER A 539 0.95 15.08 -13.53
C SER A 539 1.03 13.69 -14.14
N ILE A 540 2.23 13.28 -14.56
CA ILE A 540 2.51 11.88 -14.94
C ILE A 540 2.23 10.88 -13.82
N GLU A 541 2.24 11.32 -12.55
CA GLU A 541 1.90 10.47 -11.40
C GLU A 541 0.45 9.93 -11.47
N LEU A 542 -0.41 10.52 -12.30
CA LEU A 542 -1.76 9.99 -12.55
C LEU A 542 -1.74 8.54 -13.07
N PHE A 543 -0.66 8.06 -13.68
CA PHE A 543 -0.55 6.67 -14.14
C PHE A 543 -0.30 5.67 -13.01
N ALA A 544 0.16 6.14 -11.86
CA ALA A 544 0.27 5.35 -10.64
C ALA A 544 -1.03 5.36 -9.82
N ALA A 545 -2.07 6.09 -10.28
CA ALA A 545 -3.36 6.14 -9.63
C ALA A 545 -4.02 4.75 -9.65
N SER A 546 -4.65 4.41 -8.53
CA SER A 546 -5.45 3.20 -8.38
C SER A 546 -6.82 3.64 -7.90
N LEU A 547 -7.70 3.99 -8.82
CA LEU A 547 -9.04 4.46 -8.45
C LEU A 547 -9.96 3.26 -8.24
N ASN A 548 -9.95 2.69 -7.04
CA ASN A 548 -11.05 1.86 -6.56
C ASN A 548 -12.23 2.78 -6.19
N GLN A 549 -13.46 2.43 -6.58
CA GLN A 549 -14.68 3.22 -6.35
C GLN A 549 -14.87 3.63 -4.88
N ASN A 550 -14.34 2.84 -3.95
CA ASN A 550 -14.36 3.11 -2.52
C ASN A 550 -13.55 4.35 -2.09
N TRP A 551 -12.58 4.84 -2.87
CA TRP A 551 -11.81 6.04 -2.51
C TRP A 551 -12.51 7.35 -2.84
N PHE A 552 -13.36 7.40 -3.87
CA PHE A 552 -14.20 8.57 -4.14
C PHE A 552 -15.16 8.87 -2.98
N TYR A 553 -15.62 7.83 -2.29
CA TYR A 553 -16.50 7.94 -1.12
C TYR A 553 -15.77 8.14 0.21
N ASN A 554 -14.43 8.18 0.24
CA ASN A 554 -13.69 8.34 1.49
C ASN A 554 -13.50 9.80 1.94
N GLY A 555 -14.00 10.77 1.16
CA GLY A 555 -14.39 12.10 1.65
C GLY A 555 -15.85 12.17 2.14
N GLY A 556 -16.62 11.09 1.97
CA GLY A 556 -18.00 10.94 2.41
C GLY A 556 -18.12 10.10 3.69
N SER A 557 -19.18 10.33 4.45
CA SER A 557 -19.48 9.95 5.83
C SER A 557 -19.41 8.47 6.26
N ASN A 558 -18.91 7.53 5.44
CA ASN A 558 -18.95 6.09 5.75
C ASN A 558 -17.76 5.56 6.58
N TYR A 559 -16.82 6.44 6.95
CA TYR A 559 -15.87 6.19 8.03
C TYR A 559 -16.28 7.04 9.22
N SER A 560 -17.11 6.49 10.10
CA SER A 560 -17.53 7.14 11.34
C SER A 560 -16.39 7.35 12.35
N ASN A 561 -15.13 7.08 11.99
CA ASN A 561 -13.99 7.21 12.88
C ASN A 561 -12.77 7.86 12.17
N ASN A 562 -12.48 9.11 12.53
CA ASN A 562 -11.36 9.92 12.01
C ASN A 562 -9.99 9.24 12.18
N TYR A 563 -9.86 8.30 13.12
CA TYR A 563 -8.63 7.54 13.37
C TYR A 563 -8.20 6.69 12.16
N CYS A 564 -9.12 6.01 11.46
CA CYS A 564 -8.75 5.09 10.37
C CYS A 564 -8.25 5.81 9.10
N ARG A 565 -8.74 7.04 8.82
CA ARG A 565 -8.36 7.82 7.63
C ARG A 565 -6.89 8.24 7.67
N LYS A 566 -6.37 8.58 8.85
CA LYS A 566 -4.98 9.04 9.03
C LYS A 566 -3.93 7.95 8.81
N TYR A 567 -4.20 6.70 9.21
CA TYR A 567 -3.22 5.61 9.15
C TYR A 567 -3.21 4.85 7.81
N ALA A 568 -4.29 4.91 7.03
CA ALA A 568 -4.36 4.38 5.67
C ALA A 568 -3.90 5.39 4.59
N TYR A 569 -3.50 6.60 5.00
CA TYR A 569 -3.16 7.66 4.07
C TYR A 569 -1.83 7.43 3.36
N CYS A 570 -1.89 7.22 2.05
CA CYS A 570 -0.73 7.27 1.16
C CYS A 570 -0.73 8.62 0.42
N SER A 571 0.19 9.52 0.81
CA SER A 571 0.25 10.87 0.26
C SER A 571 0.55 10.89 -1.24
N TYR A 572 1.36 9.95 -1.73
CA TYR A 572 1.65 9.78 -3.15
C TYR A 572 0.42 9.34 -3.94
N LEU A 573 -0.31 8.35 -3.43
CA LEU A 573 -1.48 7.83 -4.12
C LEU A 573 -2.66 8.82 -4.09
N SER A 574 -2.83 9.57 -3.00
CA SER A 574 -3.80 10.67 -2.94
C SER A 574 -3.52 11.74 -4.00
N TYR A 575 -2.24 12.12 -4.16
CA TYR A 575 -1.81 13.04 -5.21
C TYR A 575 -2.16 12.50 -6.60
N ALA A 576 -1.70 11.29 -6.93
CA ALA A 576 -1.94 10.62 -8.20
C ALA A 576 -3.44 10.56 -8.55
N ASN A 577 -4.27 10.13 -7.59
CA ASN A 577 -5.71 10.04 -7.74
C ASN A 577 -6.35 11.42 -7.98
N SER A 578 -5.94 12.46 -7.24
CA SER A 578 -6.46 13.83 -7.43
C SER A 578 -6.16 14.37 -8.84
N LYS A 579 -4.98 14.05 -9.39
CA LYS A 579 -4.57 14.46 -10.74
C LYS A 579 -5.28 13.67 -11.82
N LEU A 580 -5.50 12.38 -11.62
CA LEU A 580 -6.30 11.57 -12.53
C LEU A 580 -7.76 12.05 -12.57
N ALA A 581 -8.37 12.30 -11.42
CA ALA A 581 -9.73 12.83 -11.30
C ALA A 581 -9.88 14.19 -12.02
N LEU A 582 -8.91 15.09 -11.87
CA LEU A 582 -8.89 16.37 -12.59
C LEU A 582 -8.84 16.18 -14.10
N SER A 583 -8.01 15.26 -14.59
CA SER A 583 -7.91 14.96 -16.03
C SER A 583 -9.19 14.36 -16.61
N TYR A 584 -9.84 13.46 -15.89
CA TYR A 584 -11.17 12.93 -16.27
C TYR A 584 -12.25 14.01 -16.26
N TYR A 585 -12.25 14.92 -15.26
CA TYR A 585 -13.14 16.07 -15.25
C TYR A 585 -12.97 16.94 -16.51
N MET A 586 -11.74 17.19 -16.97
CA MET A 586 -11.50 17.93 -18.21
C MET A 586 -12.06 17.19 -19.44
N GLN A 587 -11.94 15.87 -19.49
CA GLN A 587 -12.51 15.05 -20.56
C GLN A 587 -14.03 15.14 -20.59
N MET A 588 -14.68 15.08 -19.43
CA MET A 588 -16.13 15.23 -19.28
C MET A 588 -16.60 16.64 -19.66
N LEU A 589 -15.93 17.68 -19.17
CA LEU A 589 -16.24 19.07 -19.51
C LEU A 589 -16.17 19.30 -21.02
N ALA A 590 -15.19 18.71 -21.69
CA ALA A 590 -15.08 18.79 -23.14
C ALA A 590 -16.27 18.16 -23.86
N LYS A 591 -16.77 17.00 -23.40
CA LYS A 591 -18.00 16.37 -23.92
C LYS A 591 -19.20 17.32 -23.77
N LEU A 592 -19.36 17.94 -22.60
CA LEU A 592 -20.47 18.86 -22.31
C LEU A 592 -20.43 20.16 -23.12
N LYS A 593 -19.26 20.58 -23.61
CA LYS A 593 -19.04 21.84 -24.34
C LYS A 593 -18.71 21.65 -25.82
N MET A 594 -18.94 20.47 -26.38
CA MET A 594 -18.62 20.17 -27.79
C MET A 594 -19.27 21.13 -28.80
N GLN A 595 -20.36 21.82 -28.42
CA GLN A 595 -21.10 22.73 -29.30
C GLN A 595 -20.54 24.17 -29.35
N THR A 596 -19.69 24.58 -28.40
CA THR A 596 -19.13 25.94 -28.41
C THR A 596 -17.89 25.99 -29.31
N ALA A 597 -18.03 26.59 -30.49
CA ALA A 597 -16.91 26.79 -31.42
C ALA A 597 -15.75 27.54 -30.73
N ASN A 598 -14.52 27.19 -31.07
CA ASN A 598 -13.28 27.77 -30.52
C ASN A 598 -13.05 27.60 -29.00
N PHE A 599 -13.99 27.09 -28.22
CA PHE A 599 -13.76 26.71 -26.83
C PHE A 599 -12.98 25.39 -26.78
N LYS A 600 -11.89 25.34 -26.00
CA LYS A 600 -11.14 24.11 -25.75
C LYS A 600 -10.75 24.02 -24.29
N CYS A 601 -10.77 22.81 -23.75
CA CYS A 601 -10.31 22.53 -22.42
C CYS A 601 -9.45 21.27 -22.40
N CYS A 602 -8.36 21.23 -21.63
CA CYS A 602 -7.49 20.05 -21.57
C CYS A 602 -6.72 19.99 -20.25
N SER A 603 -6.07 18.86 -20.00
CA SER A 603 -5.11 18.72 -18.92
C SER A 603 -3.73 18.39 -19.47
N LEU A 604 -2.67 18.67 -18.72
CA LEU A 604 -1.31 18.37 -19.16
C LEU A 604 -0.35 18.12 -17.99
N HIS A 605 0.72 17.38 -18.25
CA HIS A 605 1.91 17.36 -17.39
C HIS A 605 2.93 18.41 -17.86
N PRO A 606 3.34 19.35 -16.98
CA PRO A 606 4.27 20.42 -17.37
C PRO A 606 5.73 19.94 -17.49
N GLY A 607 6.00 18.67 -17.20
CA GLY A 607 7.34 18.11 -16.98
C GLY A 607 7.72 18.07 -15.50
N VAL A 608 8.90 17.55 -15.20
CA VAL A 608 9.45 17.50 -13.83
C VAL A 608 10.15 18.83 -13.55
N VAL A 609 9.44 19.77 -12.96
CA VAL A 609 9.86 21.19 -12.84
C VAL A 609 10.40 21.50 -11.45
N HIS A 610 11.60 22.08 -11.37
CA HIS A 610 12.19 22.53 -10.10
C HIS A 610 11.36 23.68 -9.50
N THR A 611 10.51 23.35 -8.53
CA THR A 611 9.58 24.28 -7.87
C THR A 611 9.45 23.95 -6.39
N ARG A 612 8.74 24.81 -5.65
CA ARG A 612 8.36 24.57 -4.24
C ARG A 612 7.35 23.43 -4.06
N LEU A 613 6.87 22.76 -5.12
CA LEU A 613 5.95 21.63 -5.00
C LEU A 613 6.58 20.45 -4.23
N TYR A 614 7.90 20.28 -4.30
CA TYR A 614 8.64 19.19 -3.65
C TYR A 614 8.91 19.39 -2.14
N ARG A 615 8.35 20.42 -1.51
CA ARG A 615 8.66 20.79 -0.11
C ARG A 615 8.34 19.70 0.93
N HIS A 616 7.43 18.77 0.61
CA HIS A 616 7.07 17.64 1.47
C HIS A 616 7.68 16.30 1.02
N THR A 617 8.62 16.32 0.07
CA THR A 617 9.35 15.10 -0.33
C THR A 617 10.38 14.68 0.72
N SER A 618 10.83 13.43 0.64
CA SER A 618 11.81 12.86 1.56
C SER A 618 13.10 13.68 1.63
N TRP A 619 13.82 13.58 2.74
CA TRP A 619 15.07 14.31 2.94
C TRP A 619 16.11 14.05 1.83
N LEU A 620 16.20 12.82 1.33
CA LEU A 620 17.07 12.46 0.20
C LEU A 620 16.69 13.24 -1.07
N ASN A 621 15.41 13.33 -1.39
CA ASN A 621 14.91 14.08 -2.55
C ASN A 621 15.14 15.59 -2.38
N GLN A 622 14.97 16.12 -1.17
CA GLN A 622 15.31 17.52 -0.90
C GLN A 622 16.81 17.82 -1.07
N ARG A 623 17.68 16.88 -0.67
CA ARG A 623 19.13 17.00 -0.89
C ARG A 623 19.48 16.93 -2.37
N PHE A 624 18.83 16.05 -3.13
CA PHE A 624 18.95 16.01 -4.59
C PHE A 624 18.52 17.33 -5.23
N LEU A 625 17.38 17.90 -4.86
CA LEU A 625 16.87 19.18 -5.39
C LEU A 625 17.79 20.37 -5.11
N LYS A 626 18.59 20.31 -4.03
CA LYS A 626 19.60 21.32 -3.72
C LYS A 626 20.93 21.11 -4.45
N SER A 627 21.12 19.95 -5.08
CA SER A 627 22.36 19.63 -5.81
C SER A 627 22.45 20.38 -7.15
N ALA A 628 23.67 20.68 -7.60
CA ALA A 628 23.91 21.22 -8.93
C ALA A 628 23.43 20.27 -10.05
N PHE A 629 23.45 18.97 -9.79
CA PHE A 629 23.00 17.93 -10.71
C PHE A 629 21.50 18.04 -11.05
N SER A 630 20.66 18.42 -10.09
CA SER A 630 19.23 18.62 -10.33
C SER A 630 18.93 19.67 -11.40
N LYS A 631 19.80 20.68 -11.58
CA LYS A 631 19.65 21.74 -12.60
C LYS A 631 19.83 21.23 -14.04
N TYR A 632 20.46 20.06 -14.21
CA TYR A 632 20.64 19.44 -15.53
C TYR A 632 19.48 18.52 -15.91
N ILE A 633 18.77 17.97 -14.92
CA ILE A 633 17.70 16.98 -15.12
C ILE A 633 16.32 17.63 -15.06
N LEU A 634 16.11 18.53 -14.10
CA LEU A 634 14.82 19.16 -13.88
C LEU A 634 14.64 20.37 -14.79
N LEU A 635 13.40 20.54 -15.25
CA LEU A 635 13.00 21.72 -15.99
C LEU A 635 12.97 22.94 -15.07
N THR A 636 13.28 24.10 -15.63
CA THR A 636 13.07 25.38 -14.96
C THR A 636 11.58 25.74 -14.94
N PRO A 637 11.13 26.58 -13.99
CA PRO A 637 9.76 27.10 -14.00
C PRO A 637 9.31 27.68 -15.35
N ALA A 638 10.22 28.38 -16.05
CA ALA A 638 9.94 28.98 -17.36
C ALA A 638 9.68 27.91 -18.44
N GLU A 639 10.44 26.81 -18.42
CA GLU A 639 10.23 25.66 -19.32
C GLU A 639 8.91 24.93 -19.00
N GLY A 640 8.57 24.80 -17.71
CA GLY A 640 7.26 24.30 -17.30
C GLY A 640 6.10 25.17 -17.82
N ALA A 641 6.23 26.49 -17.70
CA ALA A 641 5.25 27.45 -18.21
C ALA A 641 5.15 27.43 -19.74
N ALA A 642 6.28 27.26 -20.44
CA ALA A 642 6.32 27.08 -21.89
C ALA A 642 5.49 25.87 -22.35
N ASN A 643 5.55 24.73 -21.64
CA ASN A 643 4.71 23.56 -21.93
C ASN A 643 3.21 23.84 -21.74
N VAL A 644 2.85 24.63 -20.73
CA VAL A 644 1.47 25.04 -20.47
C VAL A 644 0.95 25.94 -21.59
N LEU A 645 1.69 27.00 -21.93
CA LEU A 645 1.30 27.96 -22.98
C LEU A 645 1.32 27.33 -24.37
N TRP A 646 2.30 26.48 -24.66
CA TRP A 646 2.33 25.70 -25.90
C TRP A 646 1.03 24.91 -26.08
N THR A 647 0.61 24.19 -25.04
CA THR A 647 -0.64 23.42 -25.07
C THR A 647 -1.85 24.35 -25.22
N ALA A 648 -1.89 25.47 -24.49
CA ALA A 648 -2.99 26.43 -24.55
C ALA A 648 -3.17 27.06 -25.95
N CYS A 649 -2.05 27.41 -26.58
CA CYS A 649 -2.00 28.11 -27.87
C CYS A 649 -1.99 27.16 -29.08
N SER A 650 -1.90 25.84 -28.87
CA SER A 650 -1.83 24.88 -29.98
C SER A 650 -3.09 24.96 -30.87
N PRO A 651 -2.94 25.11 -32.20
CA PRO A 651 -4.08 25.20 -33.12
C PRO A 651 -4.84 23.89 -33.22
N ASN A 652 -4.15 22.76 -33.10
CA ASN A 652 -4.72 21.41 -33.20
C ASN A 652 -5.06 20.81 -31.83
N LEU A 653 -5.31 21.66 -30.82
CA LEU A 653 -5.64 21.22 -29.48
C LEU A 653 -6.96 20.42 -29.49
N ARG A 654 -6.89 19.15 -29.10
CA ARG A 654 -8.08 18.31 -28.90
C ARG A 654 -8.66 18.58 -27.52
N SER A 655 -9.92 18.99 -27.49
CA SER A 655 -10.63 19.23 -26.23
C SER A 655 -10.81 17.91 -25.47
N GLY A 656 -10.60 17.94 -24.17
CA GLY A 656 -10.71 16.79 -23.26
C GLY A 656 -9.51 15.85 -23.26
N ALA A 657 -8.47 16.15 -24.04
CA ALA A 657 -7.25 15.36 -24.06
C ALA A 657 -6.32 15.67 -22.87
N TYR A 658 -5.43 14.71 -22.59
CA TYR A 658 -4.31 14.87 -21.67
C TYR A 658 -3.01 14.92 -22.48
N TYR A 659 -2.13 15.87 -22.14
CA TYR A 659 -0.90 16.12 -22.89
C TYR A 659 0.36 15.97 -22.05
N GLU A 660 1.40 15.38 -22.63
CA GLU A 660 2.75 15.33 -22.07
C GLU A 660 3.74 15.89 -23.09
N ASN A 661 4.50 16.92 -22.70
CA ASN A 661 5.45 17.59 -23.58
C ASN A 661 4.87 18.08 -24.92
N GLY A 662 3.56 18.33 -25.00
CA GLY A 662 2.85 18.76 -26.21
C GLY A 662 2.33 17.60 -27.08
N VAL A 663 2.49 16.35 -26.64
CA VAL A 663 1.96 15.15 -27.29
C VAL A 663 0.75 14.66 -26.51
N GLU A 664 -0.30 14.27 -27.23
CA GLU A 664 -1.48 13.67 -26.62
C GLU A 664 -1.16 12.27 -26.08
N VAL A 665 -1.58 11.99 -24.85
CA VAL A 665 -1.39 10.70 -24.19
C VAL A 665 -2.74 10.20 -23.68
N SER A 666 -3.00 8.89 -23.84
CA SER A 666 -4.22 8.26 -23.33
C SER A 666 -4.20 8.20 -21.81
N LEU A 667 -5.31 8.59 -21.18
CA LEU A 667 -5.49 8.42 -19.74
C LEU A 667 -5.57 6.93 -19.36
N PRO A 668 -5.08 6.55 -18.16
CA PRO A 668 -5.27 5.20 -17.64
C PRO A 668 -6.77 4.94 -17.44
N LYS A 669 -7.23 3.74 -17.76
CA LYS A 669 -8.65 3.37 -17.64
C LYS A 669 -9.06 3.38 -16.18
N MET A 670 -10.11 4.13 -15.85
CA MET A 670 -10.87 3.91 -14.62
C MET A 670 -11.96 2.87 -14.85
N ASN A 671 -12.09 1.92 -13.92
CA ASN A 671 -13.27 1.05 -13.83
C ASN A 671 -14.43 1.84 -13.20
N ILE A 672 -14.87 2.93 -13.85
CA ILE A 672 -16.14 3.57 -13.51
C ILE A 672 -17.22 2.78 -14.24
N VAL A 673 -18.12 2.20 -13.45
CA VAL A 673 -19.34 1.59 -13.95
C VAL A 673 -20.22 2.79 -14.32
N ASP A 674 -20.48 2.98 -15.61
CA ASP A 674 -21.34 4.00 -16.20
C ASP A 674 -20.85 5.47 -16.32
N ASP A 675 -21.00 6.03 -17.54
CA ASP A 675 -20.65 7.41 -17.91
C ASP A 675 -21.55 8.45 -17.17
N GLU A 676 -22.77 8.06 -16.76
CA GLU A 676 -23.69 8.92 -15.99
C GLU A 676 -23.34 8.99 -14.49
N GLU A 677 -22.84 7.90 -13.90
CA GLU A 677 -22.44 7.85 -12.49
C GLU A 677 -21.15 8.67 -12.27
N ALA A 678 -20.23 8.62 -13.25
CA ALA A 678 -19.12 9.56 -13.35
C ALA A 678 -19.59 11.02 -13.37
N LEU A 679 -20.64 11.33 -14.14
CA LEU A 679 -21.20 12.67 -14.28
C LEU A 679 -21.72 13.23 -12.94
N GLN A 680 -22.38 12.41 -12.13
CA GLN A 680 -22.81 12.80 -10.78
C GLN A 680 -21.63 12.92 -9.79
N LEU A 681 -20.55 12.14 -9.98
CA LEU A 681 -19.33 12.20 -9.18
C LEU A 681 -18.53 13.51 -9.37
N PHE A 682 -18.46 14.01 -10.61
CA PHE A 682 -17.63 15.16 -10.99
C PHE A 682 -18.36 16.51 -10.96
N LEU A 683 -19.70 16.48 -10.96
CA LEU A 683 -20.53 17.66 -10.73
C LEU A 683 -20.83 17.74 -9.24
N VAL A 684 -19.95 18.38 -8.46
CA VAL A 684 -20.27 18.83 -7.10
C VAL A 684 -21.68 19.43 -7.14
N LYS A 685 -22.67 18.74 -6.54
CA LYS A 685 -24.08 19.17 -6.57
C LYS A 685 -24.13 20.65 -6.17
N ARG A 686 -24.68 21.47 -7.06
CA ARG A 686 -25.10 22.84 -6.76
C ARG A 686 -26.16 22.74 -5.65
N ASN A 687 -25.73 22.89 -4.40
CA ASN A 687 -26.62 23.33 -3.33
C ASN A 687 -26.25 24.76 -2.99
#